data_AF-A0A7C3I0I4-F1
#
_entry.id   AF-A0A7C3I0I4-F1
#
_cell.length_a   1.000
_cell.length_b   1.000
_cell.length_c   1.000
_cell.angle_alpha   90.00
_cell.angle_beta   90.00
_cell.angle_gamma   90.00
#
_symmetry.space_group_name_H-M   'P 1'
#
loop_
_entity.id
_entity.type
_entity.pdbx_description
1 polymer ?
#
loop_
_entity_poly.entity_id
_entity_poly.type
_entity_poly.pdbx_seq_one_letter_code
_entity_poly.pdbx_strand_id
1 'polypeptide(L)'
;MKAGFSSGFSNSGVLLLRAAKPTQGIFQLKLLLFVCLCNMLSLILPQTSGHARAAESPPNEPPPLFLNGAVPPLVMLVMERDHSLYYEAYNDATDLDGDGELDIGYKPAIDYYGYFDCHTCYEYRPAAARFEPVSVTPDKRCPGRWSGDFLNYLTMSRIDCLRKVLYGGYRSTDTETQTVLERSFIPQDAHSWGKEYESIETNGYDIREYTPLSFPEPGTRHLFANTSLSEASPPLLRVLTNSTYRVWEWVSIERPVAGTRCLNGATGPDCAHDRSLIWEPVPGTAFEQLTVTAFDTTGYALCPADHDEYDALVAAVAVEERKRGSGAAININGVGNPFGNQQNNYLSIFNGQLQVPRTAIYTFAVDGSDAVELIIDGTVIAGWYGAHAACGCTVHTGTIQLMAGIHRLVFRQQNTNGNGSYSLSWQRLIAASVLTDYAVRVMVGVPAMPEANCKQYPSGGHKPVGLLQRYGESEHMYFGLLTGSFAKNISGGVLRKNIGSLRDEINPQTGQVTALNGIIKTIDKLRIYGFRYDDYMYEPGWPGAWIATRPMTDGEQGNWGNPVAEMMYEAVRYFAGKPAPTPDFDYRETAADTALGLPKAVWKDPYNEEDGFNYCAKPFLLVLGDAKPSYDSESVPGTAFGSFASDVSGLNAATLANAIGSVEGINGSYLIGQSGSQADGACTEKTLNGLGTIRGLCPDAPTGNGSFYAAAVAYYGNRNDVNSRVPNDQNITVIAAGMPSSLPQLAIPVGDSVVTIIPFAKSVGGCLGVVPDEGSFQPTNTVADFYIEQKTADRGRLRVNFEDMEQGADHDMDAIVFYEYQVYGNTVTMSVVSESASSCLIQHLGYIISGTTEDGTYLVVRDRDTDESADVNYFLDTPQHPGSALPLHSTRSFTAGSSEQKMLPHNPLWYAAKWGAFEDHNGNNVPDDPTEWDADKDGTPDHYFYGSSMLRLEEQLNKSFAAMMQKTVSGSAAAVWSAGGKGEGMLLQAYFKPYLTDTNGLHTITWAGYLQSLWIDSYGNLREDTVHDYHLNPAEDKIIELFQDAGSGDI
;
A
#
# COMPACT_ATOMS: atom_id res chain seq x y z
N MET A 1 -23.79 7.75 33.93
CA MET A 1 -23.76 7.62 35.41
C MET A 1 -24.72 6.50 35.85
N LYS A 2 -24.41 5.86 36.99
CA LYS A 2 -25.09 4.72 37.64
C LYS A 2 -26.63 4.65 37.56
N ALA A 3 -27.08 3.42 37.30
CA ALA A 3 -28.11 2.64 38.00
C ALA A 3 -29.55 3.18 38.19
N GLY A 4 -30.48 2.40 37.64
CA GLY A 4 -31.60 1.82 38.40
C GLY A 4 -32.98 2.27 37.93
N PHE A 5 -33.78 1.36 37.36
CA PHE A 5 -35.23 1.35 37.58
C PHE A 5 -35.81 -0.06 37.39
N SER A 6 -36.77 -0.33 38.28
CA SER A 6 -37.48 -1.56 38.53
C SER A 6 -38.65 -1.82 37.57
N SER A 7 -38.86 -3.12 37.31
CA SER A 7 -40.14 -3.82 37.18
C SER A 7 -41.24 -3.25 36.25
N GLY A 8 -41.54 -4.04 35.22
CA GLY A 8 -42.90 -4.57 35.04
C GLY A 8 -43.53 -4.31 33.68
N PHE A 9 -43.38 -5.26 32.74
CA PHE A 9 -44.46 -5.59 31.79
C PHE A 9 -44.40 -7.08 31.42
N SER A 10 -45.56 -7.71 31.51
CA SER A 10 -45.84 -9.11 31.27
C SER A 10 -46.26 -9.38 29.82
N ASN A 11 -45.86 -10.55 29.31
CA ASN A 11 -46.48 -11.36 28.26
C ASN A 11 -46.68 -10.74 26.85
N SER A 12 -45.90 -11.22 25.90
CA SER A 12 -46.39 -12.14 24.85
C SER A 12 -45.23 -12.91 24.21
N GLY A 13 -45.47 -14.20 23.95
CA GLY A 13 -44.45 -15.23 23.77
C GLY A 13 -43.87 -15.36 22.36
N VAL A 14 -42.57 -15.63 22.34
CA VAL A 14 -41.76 -16.08 21.21
C VAL A 14 -41.90 -17.61 21.07
N LEU A 15 -42.27 -18.09 19.88
CA LEU A 15 -42.27 -19.53 19.57
C LEU A 15 -40.91 -19.93 18.99
N LEU A 16 -40.05 -20.53 19.81
CA LEU A 16 -38.79 -21.17 19.43
C LEU A 16 -39.01 -22.66 19.10
N LEU A 17 -38.76 -23.07 17.86
CA LEU A 17 -38.69 -24.49 17.46
C LEU A 17 -37.29 -25.04 17.73
N ARG A 18 -37.17 -25.90 18.75
CA ARG A 18 -35.98 -26.74 19.00
C ARG A 18 -36.09 -28.08 18.28
N ALA A 19 -34.99 -28.50 17.66
CA ALA A 19 -34.79 -29.82 17.07
C ALA A 19 -34.65 -30.92 18.15
N ALA A 20 -35.20 -32.11 17.87
CA ALA A 20 -34.87 -33.35 18.57
C ALA A 20 -34.85 -34.55 17.60
N LYS A 21 -33.79 -35.37 17.69
CA LYS A 21 -33.66 -36.76 17.16
C LYS A 21 -33.62 -37.71 18.39
N PRO A 22 -33.55 -39.05 18.23
CA PRO A 22 -34.35 -39.99 17.43
C PRO A 22 -34.85 -41.18 18.30
N THR A 23 -35.91 -41.91 17.92
CA THR A 23 -36.13 -43.29 18.41
C THR A 23 -36.81 -44.18 17.37
N GLN A 24 -36.25 -45.39 17.25
CA GLN A 24 -36.61 -46.47 16.33
C GLN A 24 -37.93 -47.17 16.69
N GLY A 25 -38.59 -47.78 15.70
CA GLY A 25 -39.33 -49.03 15.92
C GLY A 25 -40.64 -49.26 15.13
N ILE A 26 -40.52 -50.05 14.05
CA ILE A 26 -41.38 -51.23 13.72
C ILE A 26 -42.68 -51.03 12.87
N PHE A 27 -42.57 -51.58 11.64
CA PHE A 27 -43.52 -52.31 10.77
C PHE A 27 -44.38 -51.60 9.69
N GLN A 28 -43.90 -51.75 8.44
CA GLN A 28 -44.55 -52.48 7.32
C GLN A 28 -46.07 -52.37 7.16
N LEU A 29 -46.54 -51.76 6.06
CA LEU A 29 -47.28 -52.40 4.94
C LEU A 29 -48.07 -51.34 4.13
N LYS A 30 -48.06 -51.46 2.79
CA LYS A 30 -48.87 -50.73 1.76
C LYS A 30 -48.23 -49.51 1.08
N LEU A 31 -47.16 -49.76 0.34
CA LEU A 31 -46.77 -48.99 -0.85
C LEU A 31 -46.89 -49.92 -2.08
N LEU A 32 -48.11 -50.08 -2.62
CA LEU A 32 -48.34 -50.85 -3.85
C LEU A 32 -49.78 -50.65 -4.36
N LEU A 33 -50.14 -49.43 -4.81
CA LEU A 33 -51.39 -49.28 -5.58
C LEU A 33 -51.58 -48.03 -6.47
N PHE A 34 -50.56 -47.20 -6.76
CA PHE A 34 -50.81 -45.99 -7.57
C PHE A 34 -49.89 -45.72 -8.77
N VAL A 35 -48.97 -46.64 -9.12
CA VAL A 35 -47.99 -46.38 -10.20
C VAL A 35 -48.20 -47.26 -11.46
N CYS A 36 -49.26 -48.06 -11.57
CA CYS A 36 -49.44 -48.97 -12.72
C CYS A 36 -50.68 -48.74 -13.59
N LEU A 37 -51.35 -47.59 -13.56
CA LEU A 37 -52.62 -47.41 -14.31
C LEU A 37 -52.68 -46.28 -15.35
N CYS A 38 -51.56 -45.63 -15.72
CA CYS A 38 -51.59 -44.55 -16.72
C CYS A 38 -50.77 -44.78 -18.00
N ASN A 39 -50.31 -46.00 -18.28
CA ASN A 39 -49.70 -46.31 -19.58
C ASN A 39 -50.40 -47.49 -20.26
N MET A 40 -51.19 -47.17 -21.29
CA MET A 40 -51.83 -48.01 -22.33
C MET A 40 -53.36 -48.02 -22.30
N LEU A 41 -53.99 -47.05 -23.00
CA LEU A 41 -54.82 -47.33 -24.19
C LEU A 41 -55.40 -46.02 -24.75
N SER A 42 -54.78 -45.54 -25.83
CA SER A 42 -55.33 -44.60 -26.77
C SER A 42 -56.12 -45.34 -27.88
N LEU A 43 -56.96 -44.57 -28.59
CA LEU A 43 -57.60 -44.81 -29.90
C LEU A 43 -59.05 -45.34 -29.94
N ILE A 44 -60.00 -44.43 -30.26
CA ILE A 44 -60.95 -44.56 -31.39
C ILE A 44 -61.23 -43.16 -32.03
N LEU A 45 -60.58 -42.90 -33.19
CA LEU A 45 -61.05 -42.19 -34.44
C LEU A 45 -61.24 -40.64 -34.52
N PRO A 46 -61.18 -40.00 -35.74
CA PRO A 46 -60.17 -38.97 -36.07
C PRO A 46 -60.64 -37.58 -36.59
N GLN A 47 -59.68 -36.63 -36.55
CA GLN A 47 -59.38 -35.38 -37.33
C GLN A 47 -60.48 -34.51 -37.98
N THR A 48 -60.52 -33.21 -37.58
CA THR A 48 -60.36 -32.01 -38.46
C THR A 48 -59.86 -30.80 -37.66
N SER A 49 -59.10 -29.92 -38.32
CA SER A 49 -58.42 -28.73 -37.80
C SER A 49 -59.34 -27.51 -37.63
N GLY A 50 -59.18 -26.76 -36.53
CA GLY A 50 -59.82 -25.47 -36.29
C GLY A 50 -59.15 -24.69 -35.16
N HIS A 51 -58.62 -23.52 -35.48
CA HIS A 51 -57.95 -22.60 -34.55
C HIS A 51 -58.91 -22.09 -33.46
N ALA A 52 -58.45 -22.01 -32.21
CA ALA A 52 -59.10 -21.22 -31.16
C ALA A 52 -58.13 -20.13 -30.69
N ARG A 53 -58.52 -18.88 -31.00
CA ARG A 53 -57.88 -17.64 -30.54
C ARG A 53 -57.66 -17.65 -29.03
N ALA A 54 -56.45 -17.31 -28.60
CA ALA A 54 -56.26 -16.69 -27.29
C ALA A 54 -56.95 -15.31 -27.34
N ALA A 55 -57.76 -15.00 -26.33
CA ALA A 55 -58.30 -13.67 -26.15
C ALA A 55 -57.16 -12.73 -25.77
N GLU A 56 -56.91 -11.73 -26.63
CA GLU A 56 -56.06 -10.59 -26.31
C GLU A 56 -56.68 -9.81 -25.14
N SER A 57 -55.91 -9.64 -24.07
CA SER A 57 -56.13 -8.56 -23.10
C SER A 57 -55.78 -7.23 -23.77
N PRO A 58 -56.50 -6.13 -23.50
CA PRO A 58 -56.18 -4.84 -24.10
C PRO A 58 -54.77 -4.39 -23.71
N PRO A 59 -54.02 -3.74 -24.62
CA PRO A 59 -52.79 -3.05 -24.27
C PRO A 59 -53.17 -1.77 -23.50
N ASN A 60 -52.48 -1.50 -22.39
CA ASN A 60 -52.56 -0.28 -21.56
C ASN A 60 -53.31 -0.35 -20.21
N GLU A 61 -53.14 -1.42 -19.43
CA GLU A 61 -53.17 -1.28 -17.97
C GLU A 61 -51.88 -1.88 -17.37
N PRO A 62 -51.10 -1.11 -16.59
CA PRO A 62 -49.96 -1.68 -15.87
C PRO A 62 -50.47 -2.71 -14.85
N PRO A 63 -49.81 -3.87 -14.71
CA PRO A 63 -50.08 -4.76 -13.58
C PRO A 63 -49.86 -3.99 -12.25
N PRO A 64 -50.47 -4.41 -11.13
CA PRO A 64 -50.28 -3.73 -9.84
C PRO A 64 -48.78 -3.57 -9.53
N LEU A 65 -48.33 -2.34 -9.25
CA LEU A 65 -46.93 -1.94 -9.13
C LEU A 65 -46.11 -2.72 -8.07
N PHE A 66 -46.76 -3.49 -7.20
CA PHE A 66 -46.13 -4.30 -6.17
C PHE A 66 -45.44 -5.58 -6.68
N LEU A 67 -45.45 -5.87 -7.98
CA LEU A 67 -44.92 -7.11 -8.57
C LEU A 67 -43.46 -7.02 -9.06
N ASN A 68 -42.81 -5.86 -8.99
CA ASN A 68 -41.41 -5.74 -9.40
C ASN A 68 -40.49 -6.23 -8.27
N GLY A 69 -39.91 -7.42 -8.45
CA GLY A 69 -38.80 -7.85 -7.60
C GLY A 69 -37.57 -6.96 -7.82
N ALA A 70 -36.69 -6.87 -6.81
CA ALA A 70 -35.44 -6.12 -6.90
C ALA A 70 -34.65 -6.50 -8.17
N VAL A 71 -34.32 -5.52 -9.00
CA VAL A 71 -33.56 -5.70 -10.24
C VAL A 71 -32.06 -5.59 -9.91
N PRO A 72 -31.22 -6.58 -10.25
CA PRO A 72 -29.79 -6.52 -9.96
C PRO A 72 -29.12 -5.29 -10.58
N PRO A 73 -28.33 -4.51 -9.84
CA PRO A 73 -27.58 -3.38 -10.38
C PRO A 73 -26.48 -3.81 -11.36
N LEU A 74 -26.08 -2.85 -12.19
CA LEU A 74 -25.00 -2.98 -13.16
C LEU A 74 -23.76 -2.25 -12.64
N VAL A 75 -22.71 -3.00 -12.29
CA VAL A 75 -21.49 -2.45 -11.70
C VAL A 75 -20.36 -2.50 -12.72
N MET A 76 -19.85 -1.34 -13.13
CA MET A 76 -18.59 -1.26 -13.88
C MET A 76 -17.45 -1.05 -12.89
N LEU A 77 -16.52 -2.00 -12.83
CA LEU A 77 -15.25 -1.80 -12.14
C LEU A 77 -14.36 -0.93 -13.03
N VAL A 78 -13.99 0.25 -12.53
CA VAL A 78 -13.00 1.13 -13.14
C VAL A 78 -11.73 1.01 -12.31
N MET A 79 -10.82 0.13 -12.76
CA MET A 79 -9.63 -0.22 -12.00
C MET A 79 -8.39 0.36 -12.67
N GLU A 80 -7.59 1.10 -11.90
CA GLU A 80 -6.31 1.57 -12.40
C GLU A 80 -5.35 0.40 -12.69
N ARG A 81 -4.44 0.66 -13.62
CA ARG A 81 -3.22 -0.12 -13.82
C ARG A 81 -2.16 0.91 -13.51
N ASP A 82 -1.44 0.76 -12.41
CA ASP A 82 -0.32 1.65 -12.06
C ASP A 82 0.73 0.85 -11.28
N HIS A 83 1.99 1.25 -11.39
CA HIS A 83 3.11 0.57 -10.75
C HIS A 83 2.99 0.60 -9.21
N SER A 84 2.32 1.61 -8.66
CA SER A 84 2.08 1.76 -7.23
C SER A 84 1.31 0.59 -6.59
N LEU A 85 0.54 -0.17 -7.38
CA LEU A 85 -0.15 -1.39 -6.94
C LEU A 85 0.81 -2.52 -6.52
N TYR A 86 2.08 -2.45 -6.92
CA TYR A 86 3.08 -3.50 -6.71
C TYR A 86 4.02 -3.20 -5.54
N TYR A 87 3.91 -2.03 -4.90
CA TYR A 87 4.57 -1.79 -3.61
C TYR A 87 4.00 -2.67 -2.49
N GLU A 88 4.73 -2.71 -1.38
CA GLU A 88 4.33 -3.36 -0.15
C GLU A 88 2.96 -2.85 0.36
N ALA A 89 2.15 -3.77 0.86
CA ALA A 89 0.88 -3.46 1.49
C ALA A 89 1.07 -2.83 2.89
N TYR A 90 2.19 -3.13 3.55
CA TYR A 90 2.48 -2.77 4.95
C TYR A 90 3.85 -2.06 5.05
N ASN A 91 3.83 -0.77 4.76
CA ASN A 91 4.99 0.10 4.94
C ASN A 91 5.13 0.52 6.42
N ASP A 92 6.32 1.00 6.81
CA ASP A 92 6.57 1.42 8.20
C ASP A 92 6.27 2.93 8.42
N ALA A 93 5.47 3.58 7.55
CA ALA A 93 5.02 4.97 7.72
C ALA A 93 3.50 5.16 7.62
N THR A 94 2.74 4.11 7.88
CA THR A 94 1.28 4.20 7.94
C THR A 94 0.80 3.81 9.33
N ASP A 95 -0.24 4.50 9.80
CA ASP A 95 -1.05 4.09 10.93
C ASP A 95 -2.10 3.09 10.41
N LEU A 96 -1.82 1.81 10.58
CA LEU A 96 -2.62 0.71 10.06
C LEU A 96 -3.83 0.41 10.95
N ASP A 97 -3.72 0.62 12.27
CA ASP A 97 -4.80 0.31 13.23
C ASP A 97 -5.67 1.51 13.62
N GLY A 98 -5.24 2.73 13.29
CA GLY A 98 -5.95 3.99 13.50
C GLY A 98 -5.78 4.55 14.91
N ASP A 99 -4.70 4.21 15.61
CA ASP A 99 -4.41 4.69 16.96
C ASP A 99 -3.74 6.09 17.01
N GLY A 100 -3.42 6.65 15.85
CA GLY A 100 -2.75 7.95 15.68
C GLY A 100 -1.22 7.87 15.72
N GLU A 101 -0.65 6.68 15.89
CA GLU A 101 0.79 6.42 15.81
C GLU A 101 1.16 5.64 14.54
N LEU A 102 2.42 5.70 14.13
CA LEU A 102 2.87 4.94 12.96
C LEU A 102 3.18 3.49 13.36
N ASP A 103 2.77 2.54 12.54
CA ASP A 103 3.09 1.12 12.71
C ASP A 103 4.48 0.79 12.17
N ILE A 104 5.50 1.04 12.98
CA ILE A 104 6.89 0.74 12.64
C ILE A 104 7.20 -0.70 13.00
N GLY A 105 7.46 -1.54 11.99
CA GLY A 105 7.77 -2.95 12.22
C GLY A 105 6.53 -3.83 12.41
N TYR A 106 6.76 -5.10 12.72
CA TYR A 106 5.68 -6.06 12.97
C TYR A 106 5.07 -5.86 14.37
N LYS A 107 3.77 -5.58 14.43
CA LYS A 107 2.99 -5.52 15.67
C LYS A 107 2.04 -6.73 15.77
N PRO A 108 2.28 -7.70 16.67
CA PRO A 108 1.43 -8.91 16.80
C PRO A 108 -0.06 -8.64 17.10
N ALA A 109 -0.40 -7.43 17.57
CA ALA A 109 -1.78 -7.03 17.81
C ALA A 109 -2.59 -6.86 16.51
N ILE A 110 -1.92 -6.61 15.37
CA ILE A 110 -2.55 -6.35 14.07
C ILE A 110 -2.76 -7.67 13.31
N ASP A 111 -3.93 -7.84 12.69
CA ASP A 111 -4.25 -8.99 11.81
C ASP A 111 -3.89 -8.64 10.37
N TYR A 112 -2.64 -8.84 9.96
CA TYR A 112 -2.17 -8.44 8.62
C TYR A 112 -2.91 -9.22 7.53
N TYR A 113 -3.78 -8.55 6.78
CA TYR A 113 -4.56 -9.15 5.70
C TYR A 113 -3.67 -9.58 4.52
N GLY A 114 -3.86 -10.81 4.03
CA GLY A 114 -3.08 -11.34 2.91
C GLY A 114 -3.42 -12.78 2.58
N TYR A 115 -2.68 -13.43 1.69
CA TYR A 115 -2.97 -14.80 1.26
C TYR A 115 -2.85 -15.86 2.36
N PHE A 116 -2.08 -15.59 3.41
CA PHE A 116 -1.98 -16.48 4.57
C PHE A 116 -3.11 -16.19 5.56
N ASP A 117 -3.59 -17.22 6.25
CA ASP A 117 -4.54 -17.06 7.35
C ASP A 117 -3.77 -16.66 8.63
N CYS A 118 -4.11 -15.51 9.22
CA CYS A 118 -3.38 -14.93 10.36
C CYS A 118 -3.30 -15.87 11.56
N HIS A 119 -4.31 -16.72 11.73
CA HIS A 119 -4.44 -17.66 12.85
C HIS A 119 -4.00 -19.08 12.47
N THR A 120 -3.18 -19.22 11.44
CA THR A 120 -2.68 -20.52 10.98
C THR A 120 -1.16 -20.52 10.93
N CYS A 121 -0.57 -21.63 11.37
CA CYS A 121 0.84 -21.91 11.25
C CYS A 121 1.14 -22.63 9.94
N TYR A 122 2.29 -22.33 9.35
CA TYR A 122 2.72 -22.83 8.05
C TYR A 122 4.10 -23.48 8.13
N GLU A 123 4.29 -24.53 7.33
CA GLU A 123 5.61 -25.08 7.02
C GLU A 123 5.89 -24.89 5.54
N TYR A 124 7.13 -24.53 5.21
CA TYR A 124 7.57 -24.51 3.82
C TYR A 124 7.86 -25.94 3.34
N ARG A 125 7.42 -26.27 2.11
CA ARG A 125 7.66 -27.53 1.43
C ARG A 125 8.58 -27.30 0.23
N PRO A 126 9.92 -27.50 0.38
CA PRO A 126 10.87 -27.20 -0.69
C PRO A 126 10.57 -27.94 -2.01
N ALA A 127 10.20 -29.23 -1.92
CA ALA A 127 9.88 -30.04 -3.12
C ALA A 127 8.66 -29.53 -3.89
N ALA A 128 7.76 -28.83 -3.22
CA ALA A 128 6.54 -28.26 -3.80
C ALA A 128 6.64 -26.75 -4.04
N ALA A 129 7.74 -26.12 -3.59
CA ALA A 129 8.00 -24.69 -3.61
C ALA A 129 6.81 -23.84 -3.09
N ARG A 130 6.23 -24.20 -1.93
CA ARG A 130 5.11 -23.48 -1.32
C ARG A 130 5.05 -23.67 0.19
N PHE A 131 4.31 -22.80 0.85
CA PHE A 131 3.86 -22.92 2.23
C PHE A 131 2.58 -23.76 2.32
N GLU A 132 2.51 -24.63 3.33
CA GLU A 132 1.32 -25.44 3.62
C GLU A 132 0.86 -25.23 5.07
N PRO A 133 -0.46 -25.08 5.29
CA PRO A 133 -1.01 -24.93 6.63
C PRO A 133 -0.87 -26.25 7.40
N VAL A 134 -0.55 -26.16 8.69
CA VAL A 134 -0.29 -27.33 9.53
C VAL A 134 -1.12 -27.37 10.83
N SER A 135 -1.46 -26.21 11.38
CA SER A 135 -2.21 -26.08 12.62
C SER A 135 -2.77 -24.67 12.77
N VAL A 136 -3.91 -24.54 13.45
CA VAL A 136 -4.48 -23.24 13.84
C VAL A 136 -3.93 -22.79 15.20
N THR A 137 -3.90 -21.47 15.43
CA THR A 137 -3.42 -20.83 16.64
C THR A 137 -4.33 -19.65 17.04
N PRO A 138 -4.71 -19.50 18.32
CA PRO A 138 -5.57 -18.40 18.76
C PRO A 138 -4.81 -17.07 18.88
N ASP A 139 -3.48 -17.09 18.97
CA ASP A 139 -2.66 -15.92 19.30
C ASP A 139 -1.58 -15.61 18.25
N LYS A 140 -1.69 -16.23 17.06
CA LYS A 140 -0.79 -16.08 15.90
C LYS A 140 0.62 -16.61 16.13
N ARG A 141 0.92 -17.17 17.31
CA ARG A 141 2.22 -17.75 17.63
C ARG A 141 2.31 -19.17 17.09
N CYS A 142 3.43 -19.43 16.44
CA CYS A 142 3.77 -20.63 15.70
C CYS A 142 5.23 -21.04 15.98
N PRO A 143 5.61 -21.40 17.22
CA PRO A 143 7.00 -21.66 17.55
C PRO A 143 7.62 -22.77 16.68
N GLY A 144 8.74 -22.46 16.05
CA GLY A 144 9.44 -23.37 15.13
C GLY A 144 8.77 -23.53 13.76
N ARG A 145 7.77 -22.71 13.44
CA ARG A 145 6.99 -22.69 12.19
C ARG A 145 6.79 -21.25 11.76
N TRP A 146 6.25 -21.03 10.56
CA TRP A 146 5.89 -19.68 10.12
C TRP A 146 4.48 -19.33 10.59
N SER A 147 4.31 -18.14 11.18
CA SER A 147 3.01 -17.54 11.41
C SER A 147 2.45 -16.98 10.10
N GLY A 148 1.20 -17.28 9.79
CA GLY A 148 0.54 -16.71 8.61
C GLY A 148 0.45 -15.19 8.68
N ASP A 149 0.19 -14.65 9.86
CA ASP A 149 0.13 -13.21 10.11
C ASP A 149 1.48 -12.52 9.80
N PHE A 150 2.56 -13.10 10.30
CA PHE A 150 3.92 -12.62 10.02
C PHE A 150 4.28 -12.72 8.53
N LEU A 151 3.88 -13.79 7.85
CA LEU A 151 4.08 -13.93 6.41
C LEU A 151 3.30 -12.89 5.60
N ASN A 152 2.09 -12.53 6.02
CA ASN A 152 1.33 -11.46 5.38
C ASN A 152 2.03 -10.11 5.53
N TYR A 153 2.47 -9.76 6.76
CA TYR A 153 3.25 -8.55 7.02
C TYR A 153 4.50 -8.47 6.13
N LEU A 154 5.25 -9.57 6.04
CA LEU A 154 6.49 -9.59 5.27
C LEU A 154 6.26 -9.51 3.76
N THR A 155 5.23 -10.18 3.23
CA THR A 155 5.23 -10.55 1.80
C THR A 155 4.10 -9.96 0.97
N MET A 156 3.09 -9.31 1.53
CA MET A 156 1.96 -8.86 0.70
C MET A 156 2.24 -7.57 -0.05
N SER A 157 1.94 -7.57 -1.35
CA SER A 157 1.80 -6.35 -2.15
C SER A 157 0.37 -5.83 -2.12
N ARG A 158 0.15 -4.57 -2.49
CA ARG A 158 -1.19 -3.95 -2.52
C ARG A 158 -2.13 -4.71 -3.48
N ILE A 159 -1.66 -5.09 -4.66
CA ILE A 159 -2.43 -5.87 -5.64
C ILE A 159 -2.84 -7.25 -5.09
N ASP A 160 -1.99 -7.91 -4.31
CA ASP A 160 -2.35 -9.23 -3.74
C ASP A 160 -3.51 -9.12 -2.73
N CYS A 161 -3.50 -8.07 -1.90
CA CYS A 161 -4.61 -7.76 -1.01
C CYS A 161 -5.89 -7.50 -1.81
N LEU A 162 -5.81 -6.68 -2.85
CA LEU A 162 -6.95 -6.37 -3.72
C LEU A 162 -7.53 -7.62 -4.41
N ARG A 163 -6.66 -8.48 -4.97
CA ARG A 163 -7.08 -9.76 -5.58
C ARG A 163 -7.77 -10.68 -4.57
N LYS A 164 -7.28 -10.73 -3.33
CA LYS A 164 -7.92 -11.51 -2.27
C LYS A 164 -9.32 -10.99 -1.97
N VAL A 165 -9.48 -9.67 -1.80
CA VAL A 165 -10.79 -9.06 -1.54
C VAL A 165 -11.76 -9.26 -2.70
N LEU A 166 -11.32 -8.99 -3.93
CA LEU A 166 -12.19 -9.07 -5.10
C LEU A 166 -12.58 -10.51 -5.43
N TYR A 167 -11.62 -11.44 -5.46
CA TYR A 167 -11.88 -12.79 -5.95
C TYR A 167 -11.18 -13.95 -5.25
N GLY A 168 -10.63 -13.73 -4.05
CA GLY A 168 -9.99 -14.79 -3.25
C GLY A 168 -8.52 -15.04 -3.57
N GLY A 169 -7.90 -14.20 -4.42
CA GLY A 169 -6.46 -14.21 -4.71
C GLY A 169 -6.08 -14.86 -6.04
N TYR A 170 -4.85 -14.61 -6.49
CA TYR A 170 -4.34 -15.17 -7.74
C TYR A 170 -4.05 -16.67 -7.60
N ARG A 171 -4.82 -17.50 -8.31
CA ARG A 171 -4.71 -18.97 -8.25
C ARG A 171 -3.74 -19.50 -9.31
N SER A 172 -2.46 -19.61 -8.95
CA SER A 172 -1.43 -20.24 -9.81
C SER A 172 -1.71 -21.73 -10.07
N THR A 173 -2.38 -22.41 -9.14
CA THR A 173 -2.90 -23.77 -9.32
C THR A 173 -4.36 -23.80 -8.88
N ASP A 174 -5.26 -24.26 -9.75
CA ASP A 174 -6.69 -24.39 -9.46
C ASP A 174 -7.26 -25.70 -10.01
N THR A 175 -7.10 -26.79 -9.27
CA THR A 175 -7.68 -28.12 -9.58
C THR A 175 -8.86 -28.41 -8.65
N GLU A 176 -9.67 -29.43 -8.89
CA GLU A 176 -10.81 -29.75 -8.00
C GLU A 176 -10.43 -29.96 -6.52
N THR A 177 -9.22 -30.47 -6.26
CA THR A 177 -8.76 -30.87 -4.91
C THR A 177 -7.64 -30.02 -4.34
N GLN A 178 -7.04 -29.16 -5.16
CA GLN A 178 -5.86 -28.38 -4.79
C GLN A 178 -5.97 -26.96 -5.33
N THR A 179 -5.81 -25.97 -4.45
CA THR A 179 -5.66 -24.56 -4.79
C THR A 179 -4.39 -24.00 -4.19
N VAL A 180 -3.58 -23.34 -5.01
CA VAL A 180 -2.37 -22.64 -4.56
C VAL A 180 -2.47 -21.19 -5.01
N LEU A 181 -2.36 -20.27 -4.05
CA LEU A 181 -2.23 -18.84 -4.35
C LEU A 181 -0.75 -18.49 -4.55
N GLU A 182 -0.46 -17.59 -5.49
CA GLU A 182 0.89 -17.07 -5.75
C GLU A 182 0.87 -15.54 -5.68
N ARG A 183 1.90 -14.98 -5.05
CA ARG A 183 2.12 -13.52 -4.96
C ARG A 183 2.31 -12.89 -6.36
N SER A 184 2.14 -11.57 -6.46
CA SER A 184 2.54 -10.81 -7.65
C SER A 184 4.06 -10.88 -7.92
N PHE A 185 4.43 -10.74 -9.19
CA PHE A 185 5.81 -10.54 -9.63
C PHE A 185 6.28 -9.14 -9.23
N ILE A 186 7.43 -9.09 -8.54
CA ILE A 186 8.13 -7.86 -8.16
C ILE A 186 9.52 -7.85 -8.81
N PRO A 187 9.89 -6.85 -9.62
CA PRO A 187 11.21 -6.75 -10.24
C PRO A 187 12.34 -6.40 -9.25
N GLN A 188 13.59 -6.59 -9.66
CA GLN A 188 14.79 -6.18 -8.90
C GLN A 188 15.10 -4.70 -9.10
N ASP A 189 14.15 -3.87 -8.72
CA ASP A 189 14.23 -2.41 -8.64
C ASP A 189 13.58 -1.95 -7.31
N ALA A 190 13.30 -0.66 -7.14
CA ALA A 190 12.69 -0.09 -5.94
C ALA A 190 11.26 -0.59 -5.63
N HIS A 191 10.62 -1.40 -6.48
CA HIS A 191 9.43 -2.14 -6.06
C HIS A 191 9.76 -3.28 -5.09
N SER A 192 11.04 -3.70 -5.00
CA SER A 192 11.50 -4.66 -4.00
C SER A 192 11.63 -3.99 -2.64
N TRP A 193 10.97 -4.56 -1.62
CA TRP A 193 11.06 -4.08 -0.24
C TRP A 193 11.72 -5.11 0.67
N GLY A 194 12.19 -4.64 1.82
CA GLY A 194 12.73 -5.51 2.86
C GLY A 194 12.34 -5.11 4.28
N LYS A 195 12.48 -6.07 5.20
CA LYS A 195 12.34 -5.88 6.65
C LYS A 195 13.54 -6.48 7.37
N GLU A 196 13.82 -6.03 8.59
CA GLU A 196 14.89 -6.58 9.42
C GLU A 196 14.47 -6.88 10.86
N TYR A 197 15.11 -7.87 11.46
CA TYR A 197 14.98 -8.22 12.86
C TYR A 197 16.35 -8.31 13.54
N GLU A 198 16.49 -7.65 14.69
CA GLU A 198 17.71 -7.64 15.50
C GLU A 198 17.49 -8.31 16.85
N SER A 199 16.48 -7.87 17.62
CA SER A 199 16.26 -8.35 18.98
C SER A 199 14.85 -8.03 19.50
N ILE A 200 14.46 -8.61 20.63
CA ILE A 200 13.19 -8.25 21.31
C ILE A 200 13.20 -6.77 21.73
N GLU A 201 14.33 -6.24 22.20
CA GLU A 201 14.43 -4.85 22.66
C GLU A 201 14.25 -3.86 21.51
N THR A 202 14.79 -4.18 20.34
CA THR A 202 14.68 -3.34 19.14
C THR A 202 13.31 -3.48 18.47
N ASN A 203 12.79 -4.71 18.36
CA ASN A 203 11.65 -5.01 17.51
C ASN A 203 10.33 -5.24 18.29
N GLY A 204 10.37 -5.38 19.61
CA GLY A 204 9.17 -5.55 20.45
C GLY A 204 8.56 -6.95 20.49
N TYR A 205 9.12 -7.93 19.78
CA TYR A 205 8.62 -9.32 19.76
C TYR A 205 9.74 -10.37 19.68
N ASP A 206 9.42 -11.60 20.08
CA ASP A 206 10.33 -12.76 19.95
C ASP A 206 10.11 -13.45 18.60
N ILE A 207 11.07 -13.32 17.68
CA ILE A 207 10.99 -13.89 16.32
C ILE A 207 10.76 -15.40 16.29
N ARG A 208 11.18 -16.13 17.33
CA ARG A 208 11.05 -17.59 17.43
C ARG A 208 9.61 -18.02 17.68
N GLU A 209 8.75 -17.10 18.12
CA GLU A 209 7.32 -17.33 18.27
C GLU A 209 6.58 -17.23 16.92
N TYR A 210 7.16 -16.62 15.88
CA TYR A 210 6.47 -16.38 14.60
C TYR A 210 7.18 -17.00 13.39
N THR A 211 8.40 -17.51 13.58
CA THR A 211 9.23 -18.07 12.51
C THR A 211 9.96 -19.34 12.98
N PRO A 212 10.50 -20.16 12.06
CA PRO A 212 11.42 -21.24 12.40
C PRO A 212 12.86 -20.75 12.70
N LEU A 213 13.12 -19.44 12.68
CA LEU A 213 14.45 -18.87 12.86
C LEU A 213 14.84 -18.83 14.34
N SER A 214 16.13 -18.88 14.62
CA SER A 214 16.67 -18.55 15.95
C SER A 214 16.75 -17.04 16.13
N PHE A 215 17.24 -16.57 17.28
CA PHE A 215 17.71 -15.19 17.35
C PHE A 215 18.92 -14.99 16.44
N PRO A 216 19.11 -13.77 15.91
CA PRO A 216 20.38 -13.37 15.33
C PRO A 216 21.51 -13.51 16.34
N GLU A 217 22.69 -13.87 15.86
CA GLU A 217 23.92 -13.80 16.65
C GLU A 217 24.25 -12.34 17.01
N PRO A 218 24.94 -12.06 18.12
CA PRO A 218 25.19 -10.68 18.56
C PRO A 218 25.87 -9.82 17.51
N GLY A 219 25.36 -8.60 17.33
CA GLY A 219 25.86 -7.66 16.32
C GLY A 219 25.46 -8.00 14.89
N THR A 220 24.47 -8.88 14.71
CA THR A 220 23.92 -9.26 13.39
C THR A 220 22.39 -9.16 13.39
N ARG A 221 21.79 -9.27 12.20
CA ARG A 221 20.34 -9.19 11.98
C ARG A 221 19.85 -10.32 11.08
N HIS A 222 18.55 -10.58 11.10
CA HIS A 222 17.88 -11.33 10.05
C HIS A 222 17.24 -10.34 9.08
N LEU A 223 17.62 -10.42 7.80
CA LEU A 223 17.03 -9.57 6.75
C LEU A 223 16.04 -10.40 5.93
N PHE A 224 14.94 -9.76 5.55
CA PHE A 224 13.89 -10.30 4.71
C PHE A 224 13.75 -9.38 3.50
N ALA A 225 13.72 -9.91 2.29
CA ALA A 225 13.50 -9.13 1.07
C ALA A 225 12.51 -9.81 0.14
N ASN A 226 11.67 -9.04 -0.54
CA ASN A 226 10.71 -9.55 -1.51
C ASN A 226 11.09 -9.09 -2.91
N THR A 227 11.33 -10.05 -3.80
CA THR A 227 11.73 -9.76 -5.19
C THR A 227 11.54 -10.99 -6.07
N SER A 228 11.69 -10.85 -7.38
CA SER A 228 11.74 -11.92 -8.38
C SER A 228 13.09 -11.83 -9.08
N LEU A 229 13.78 -12.95 -9.31
CA LEU A 229 15.14 -12.93 -9.90
C LEU A 229 15.14 -13.03 -11.43
N SER A 230 13.96 -13.16 -12.04
CA SER A 230 13.70 -13.11 -13.48
C SER A 230 12.19 -13.10 -13.72
N GLU A 231 11.74 -12.73 -14.91
CA GLU A 231 10.33 -12.79 -15.30
C GLU A 231 9.69 -14.18 -15.20
N ALA A 232 10.50 -15.25 -15.33
CA ALA A 232 10.03 -16.64 -15.27
C ALA A 232 10.19 -17.27 -13.87
N SER A 233 10.90 -16.60 -12.96
CA SER A 233 11.09 -17.11 -11.60
C SER A 233 9.82 -16.90 -10.75
N PRO A 234 9.55 -17.79 -9.78
CA PRO A 234 8.51 -17.51 -8.81
C PRO A 234 8.86 -16.25 -8.00
N PRO A 235 7.87 -15.48 -7.54
CA PRO A 235 8.10 -14.38 -6.61
C PRO A 235 8.63 -14.93 -5.29
N LEU A 236 9.70 -14.32 -4.77
CA LEU A 236 10.44 -14.84 -3.62
C LEU A 236 10.26 -13.96 -2.39
N LEU A 237 10.26 -14.60 -1.22
CA LEU A 237 10.74 -14.08 0.05
C LEU A 237 12.16 -14.60 0.24
N ARG A 238 13.13 -13.71 0.29
CA ARG A 238 14.54 -14.02 0.50
C ARG A 238 14.91 -13.72 1.95
N VAL A 239 15.54 -14.66 2.63
CA VAL A 239 15.91 -14.54 4.05
C VAL A 239 17.41 -14.66 4.19
N LEU A 240 18.05 -13.62 4.74
CA LEU A 240 19.46 -13.59 5.06
C LEU A 240 19.64 -13.61 6.59
N THR A 241 20.05 -14.74 7.14
CA THR A 241 20.25 -14.88 8.60
C THR A 241 21.62 -14.36 9.01
N ASN A 242 21.74 -13.78 10.20
CA ASN A 242 22.98 -13.26 10.80
C ASN A 242 23.78 -12.29 9.91
N SER A 243 23.07 -11.43 9.17
CA SER A 243 23.70 -10.39 8.35
C SER A 243 24.34 -9.32 9.24
N THR A 244 25.55 -8.89 8.88
CA THR A 244 26.16 -7.68 9.44
C THR A 244 25.68 -6.40 8.75
N TYR A 245 25.01 -6.53 7.60
CA TYR A 245 24.43 -5.44 6.85
C TYR A 245 23.02 -5.10 7.33
N ARG A 246 22.56 -3.90 6.99
CA ARG A 246 21.19 -3.42 7.19
C ARG A 246 20.33 -3.74 5.97
N VAL A 247 19.02 -3.72 6.15
CA VAL A 247 18.08 -4.01 5.05
C VAL A 247 18.23 -3.06 3.86
N TRP A 248 18.40 -1.76 4.09
CA TRP A 248 18.61 -0.77 3.03
C TRP A 248 19.94 -0.96 2.30
N GLU A 249 20.94 -1.58 2.93
CA GLU A 249 22.20 -1.96 2.26
C GLU A 249 22.03 -3.19 1.35
N TRP A 250 20.81 -3.69 1.21
CA TRP A 250 20.46 -4.80 0.33
C TRP A 250 19.33 -4.45 -0.65
N VAL A 251 18.33 -3.69 -0.23
CA VAL A 251 17.16 -3.34 -1.07
C VAL A 251 17.14 -1.89 -1.56
N SER A 252 17.92 -0.97 -0.95
CA SER A 252 18.03 0.44 -1.36
C SER A 252 19.46 0.76 -1.78
N ILE A 253 19.91 0.06 -2.81
CA ILE A 253 21.26 0.15 -3.36
C ILE A 253 21.17 0.23 -4.88
N GLU A 254 22.29 0.53 -5.52
CA GLU A 254 22.46 0.33 -6.95
C GLU A 254 22.14 -1.10 -7.38
N ARG A 255 21.63 -1.25 -8.60
CA ARG A 255 21.27 -2.55 -9.19
C ARG A 255 22.35 -3.65 -9.15
N PRO A 256 21.94 -4.92 -9.02
CA PRO A 256 20.59 -5.35 -8.69
C PRO A 256 20.30 -5.25 -7.19
N VAL A 257 19.13 -4.72 -6.85
CA VAL A 257 18.63 -4.76 -5.48
C VAL A 257 18.20 -6.17 -5.08
N ALA A 258 18.19 -6.44 -3.77
CA ALA A 258 17.81 -7.71 -3.18
C ALA A 258 18.55 -8.92 -3.80
N GLY A 259 19.74 -8.71 -4.38
CA GLY A 259 20.56 -9.70 -5.07
C GLY A 259 21.36 -10.59 -4.11
N THR A 260 22.46 -11.18 -4.59
CA THR A 260 23.40 -11.92 -3.71
C THR A 260 24.45 -11.02 -3.06
N ARG A 261 24.46 -9.72 -3.41
CA ARG A 261 25.45 -8.73 -3.02
C ARG A 261 24.82 -7.51 -2.34
N CYS A 262 25.56 -6.91 -1.42
CA CYS A 262 25.13 -5.81 -0.54
C CYS A 262 25.93 -4.52 -0.86
N LEU A 263 25.49 -3.35 -0.39
CA LEU A 263 26.07 -2.01 -0.54
C LEU A 263 26.06 -1.37 -1.95
N ASN A 264 26.51 -2.07 -3.00
CA ASN A 264 26.69 -1.49 -4.34
C ASN A 264 26.26 -2.47 -5.46
N GLY A 265 25.16 -3.17 -5.23
CA GLY A 265 24.59 -4.15 -6.15
C GLY A 265 25.64 -5.09 -6.75
N ALA A 266 25.77 -5.05 -8.08
CA ALA A 266 26.63 -5.95 -8.83
C ALA A 266 28.12 -5.87 -8.44
N THR A 267 28.58 -4.74 -7.91
CA THR A 267 29.98 -4.52 -7.50
C THR A 267 30.20 -4.67 -6.00
N GLY A 268 29.12 -4.88 -5.24
CA GLY A 268 29.15 -5.05 -3.79
C GLY A 268 29.80 -6.37 -3.32
N PRO A 269 30.13 -6.47 -2.01
CA PRO A 269 30.49 -7.73 -1.37
C PRO A 269 29.32 -8.72 -1.37
N ASP A 270 29.62 -10.01 -1.28
CA ASP A 270 28.60 -11.05 -1.09
C ASP A 270 27.92 -10.86 0.27
N CYS A 271 26.58 -10.83 0.28
CA CYS A 271 25.80 -10.68 1.51
C CYS A 271 25.89 -11.94 2.40
N ALA A 272 25.95 -13.11 1.76
CA ALA A 272 26.10 -14.39 2.43
C ALA A 272 27.58 -14.77 2.51
N HIS A 273 28.00 -15.31 3.65
CA HIS A 273 29.37 -15.71 3.88
C HIS A 273 29.44 -16.84 4.91
N ASP A 274 30.49 -17.66 4.82
CA ASP A 274 30.75 -18.71 5.79
C ASP A 274 31.14 -18.13 7.16
N ARG A 275 30.94 -18.96 8.20
CA ARG A 275 31.46 -18.68 9.53
C ARG A 275 32.98 -18.60 9.46
N SER A 276 33.55 -17.47 9.85
CA SER A 276 34.98 -17.24 9.78
C SER A 276 35.51 -16.42 10.95
N LEU A 277 36.82 -16.50 11.17
CA LEU A 277 37.54 -15.62 12.08
C LEU A 277 38.08 -14.45 11.28
N ILE A 278 37.65 -13.24 11.62
CA ILE A 278 38.16 -12.01 11.01
C ILE A 278 39.03 -11.26 12.00
N TRP A 279 40.00 -10.53 11.47
CA TRP A 279 40.74 -9.54 12.22
C TRP A 279 40.06 -8.19 12.06
N GLU A 280 39.78 -7.54 13.17
CA GLU A 280 39.27 -6.17 13.16
C GLU A 280 40.00 -5.35 14.23
N PRO A 281 40.17 -4.02 14.01
CA PRO A 281 40.64 -3.13 15.05
C PRO A 281 39.74 -3.23 16.28
N VAL A 282 40.32 -3.23 17.49
CA VAL A 282 39.49 -3.24 18.71
C VAL A 282 38.64 -1.96 18.72
N PRO A 283 37.30 -2.09 18.76
CA PRO A 283 36.41 -0.93 18.61
C PRO A 283 36.55 -0.01 19.81
N GLY A 284 36.41 1.30 19.59
CA GLY A 284 36.56 2.29 20.65
C GLY A 284 35.62 2.10 21.83
N THR A 285 34.44 1.54 21.56
CA THR A 285 33.42 1.18 22.56
C THR A 285 33.83 0.03 23.48
N ALA A 286 34.84 -0.76 23.12
CA ALA A 286 35.40 -1.77 24.01
C ALA A 286 36.34 -1.16 25.07
N PHE A 287 36.71 0.11 24.95
CA PHE A 287 37.58 0.77 25.91
C PHE A 287 36.81 1.67 26.87
N GLU A 288 37.18 1.62 28.14
CA GLU A 288 36.74 2.55 29.17
C GLU A 288 37.95 3.31 29.72
N GLN A 289 37.79 4.63 29.95
CA GLN A 289 38.81 5.49 30.55
C GLN A 289 40.18 5.41 29.86
N LEU A 290 40.21 5.20 28.54
CA LEU A 290 41.46 5.09 27.78
C LEU A 290 42.13 6.46 27.67
N THR A 291 43.38 6.51 28.12
CA THR A 291 44.23 7.70 28.08
C THR A 291 45.54 7.36 27.39
N VAL A 292 46.02 8.28 26.55
CA VAL A 292 47.35 8.17 25.93
C VAL A 292 48.24 9.26 26.50
N THR A 293 49.47 8.89 26.87
CA THR A 293 50.51 9.83 27.30
C THR A 293 51.75 9.62 26.45
N ALA A 294 52.28 10.70 25.88
CA ALA A 294 53.49 10.66 25.06
C ALA A 294 54.70 11.26 25.79
N PHE A 295 55.86 10.65 25.62
CA PHE A 295 57.13 11.05 26.22
C PHE A 295 58.23 11.15 25.16
N ASP A 296 59.19 12.04 25.39
CA ASP A 296 60.38 12.20 24.56
C ASP A 296 61.47 11.20 24.92
N THR A 297 61.84 10.37 23.95
CA THR A 297 62.90 9.38 24.08
C THR A 297 64.22 9.86 23.49
N THR A 298 64.36 11.16 23.16
CA THR A 298 65.62 11.73 22.68
C THR A 298 66.78 11.37 23.63
N GLY A 299 67.86 10.85 23.04
CA GLY A 299 69.03 10.35 23.75
C GLY A 299 68.95 8.86 24.15
N TYR A 300 67.82 8.19 23.92
CA TYR A 300 67.65 6.75 24.06
C TYR A 300 67.64 6.11 22.67
N ALA A 301 68.76 5.51 22.26
CA ALA A 301 68.96 5.03 20.89
C ALA A 301 68.63 3.54 20.68
N LEU A 302 68.20 2.83 21.73
CA LEU A 302 67.89 1.41 21.70
C LEU A 302 66.38 1.21 21.56
N CYS A 303 65.95 0.55 20.48
CA CYS A 303 64.60 -0.01 20.39
C CYS A 303 64.54 -1.23 21.33
N PRO A 304 63.62 -1.30 22.30
CA PRO A 304 63.50 -2.44 23.21
C PRO A 304 63.44 -3.76 22.44
N ALA A 305 64.28 -4.73 22.81
CA ALA A 305 64.32 -6.06 22.19
C ALA A 305 63.34 -7.06 22.83
N ASP A 306 62.88 -6.78 24.05
CA ASP A 306 61.91 -7.57 24.81
C ASP A 306 61.17 -6.71 25.85
N HIS A 307 60.28 -7.33 26.62
CA HIS A 307 59.49 -6.69 27.67
C HIS A 307 60.34 -6.07 28.79
N ASP A 308 61.42 -6.73 29.21
CA ASP A 308 62.27 -6.25 30.32
C ASP A 308 63.02 -4.97 29.90
N GLU A 309 63.53 -4.93 28.66
CA GLU A 309 64.11 -3.71 28.09
C GLU A 309 63.07 -2.61 27.88
N TYR A 310 61.82 -2.96 27.57
CA TYR A 310 60.72 -2.00 27.43
C TYR A 310 60.37 -1.37 28.78
N ASP A 311 60.30 -2.18 29.84
CA ASP A 311 60.13 -1.70 31.22
C ASP A 311 61.28 -0.79 31.65
N ALA A 312 62.53 -1.14 31.31
CA ALA A 312 63.69 -0.30 31.57
C ALA A 312 63.61 1.06 30.84
N LEU A 313 63.17 1.08 29.58
CA LEU A 313 62.90 2.31 28.84
C LEU A 313 61.83 3.15 29.54
N VAL A 314 60.66 2.55 29.84
CA VAL A 314 59.54 3.25 30.48
C VAL A 314 59.98 3.86 31.81
N ALA A 315 60.71 3.11 32.64
CA ALA A 315 61.26 3.61 33.90
C ALA A 315 62.23 4.79 33.73
N ALA A 316 62.98 4.83 32.61
CA ALA A 316 63.93 5.90 32.32
C ALA A 316 63.29 7.16 31.71
N VAL A 317 62.23 7.02 30.91
CA VAL A 317 61.69 8.13 30.09
C VAL A 317 60.29 8.59 30.47
N ALA A 318 59.48 7.77 31.16
CA ALA A 318 58.12 8.12 31.56
C ALA A 318 58.09 9.01 32.82
N VAL A 319 58.85 10.11 32.77
CA VAL A 319 58.97 11.15 33.81
C VAL A 319 58.41 12.47 33.29
N GLU A 320 57.98 13.36 34.20
CA GLU A 320 57.28 14.59 33.81
C GLU A 320 58.13 15.55 32.96
N GLU A 321 59.46 15.57 33.13
CA GLU A 321 60.36 16.41 32.35
C GLU A 321 60.41 16.02 30.86
N ARG A 322 60.07 14.77 30.54
CA ARG A 322 60.06 14.23 29.18
C ARG A 322 58.65 14.15 28.59
N LYS A 323 57.61 14.43 29.38
CA LYS A 323 56.22 14.37 28.91
C LYS A 323 55.96 15.42 27.83
N ARG A 324 55.28 14.99 26.77
CA ARG A 324 54.89 15.82 25.63
C ARG A 324 53.40 16.15 25.63
N GLY A 325 52.59 15.26 26.19
CA GLY A 325 51.16 15.49 26.38
C GLY A 325 50.49 14.26 26.94
N SER A 326 49.27 14.44 27.42
CA SER A 326 48.39 13.38 27.90
C SER A 326 46.95 13.79 27.65
N GLY A 327 46.11 12.83 27.28
CA GLY A 327 44.71 13.08 26.94
C GLY A 327 43.92 11.79 26.77
N ALA A 328 42.60 11.93 26.63
CA ALA A 328 41.73 10.81 26.31
C ALA A 328 42.05 10.26 24.90
N ALA A 329 41.98 8.94 24.75
CA ALA A 329 42.05 8.27 23.48
C ALA A 329 40.78 7.46 23.27
N ILE A 330 40.29 7.40 22.04
CA ILE A 330 39.09 6.63 21.68
C ILE A 330 39.41 5.28 21.06
N ASN A 331 40.64 5.08 20.58
CA ASN A 331 41.10 3.82 20.00
C ASN A 331 42.64 3.73 20.11
N ILE A 332 43.18 2.58 19.72
CA ILE A 332 44.62 2.32 19.65
C ILE A 332 44.97 1.99 18.21
N ASN A 333 44.71 2.93 17.28
CA ASN A 333 45.08 2.83 15.87
C ASN A 333 45.47 4.23 15.36
N GLY A 334 46.76 4.48 15.18
CA GLY A 334 47.23 5.83 14.86
C GLY A 334 48.63 5.88 14.28
N VAL A 335 48.98 7.08 13.82
CA VAL A 335 50.30 7.42 13.28
C VAL A 335 50.86 8.63 14.00
N GLY A 336 52.16 8.62 14.26
CA GLY A 336 52.89 9.70 14.89
C GLY A 336 52.58 9.89 16.38
N ASN A 337 53.23 10.92 16.94
CA ASN A 337 52.97 11.36 18.31
C ASN A 337 51.63 12.13 18.38
N PRO A 338 50.66 11.69 19.20
CA PRO A 338 49.34 12.34 19.29
C PRO A 338 49.36 13.75 19.88
N PHE A 339 50.49 14.21 20.46
CA PHE A 339 50.61 15.51 21.12
C PHE A 339 51.71 16.41 20.54
N GLY A 340 52.17 16.16 19.30
CA GLY A 340 53.09 17.09 18.63
C GLY A 340 53.61 16.60 17.27
N ASN A 341 54.30 17.48 16.55
CA ASN A 341 54.83 17.19 15.20
C ASN A 341 56.07 16.28 15.17
N GLN A 342 56.50 15.78 16.33
CA GLN A 342 57.68 14.95 16.47
C GLN A 342 57.37 13.52 15.99
N GLN A 343 57.88 13.17 14.81
CA GLN A 343 57.72 11.84 14.23
C GLN A 343 58.73 10.83 14.78
N ASN A 344 59.84 11.27 15.38
CA ASN A 344 60.96 10.43 15.82
C ASN A 344 61.19 10.54 17.33
N ASN A 345 61.79 9.52 17.95
CA ASN A 345 62.17 9.52 19.37
C ASN A 345 61.02 9.86 20.33
N TYR A 346 59.95 9.07 20.29
CA TYR A 346 58.87 9.18 21.27
C TYR A 346 58.41 7.82 21.78
N LEU A 347 57.77 7.83 22.94
CA LEU A 347 57.10 6.70 23.57
C LEU A 347 55.66 7.11 23.85
N SER A 348 54.70 6.32 23.38
CA SER A 348 53.27 6.45 23.70
C SER A 348 52.87 5.33 24.63
N ILE A 349 52.21 5.67 25.74
CA ILE A 349 51.62 4.71 26.66
C ILE A 349 50.12 4.96 26.73
N PHE A 350 49.36 3.96 26.30
CA PHE A 350 47.92 3.89 26.45
C PHE A 350 47.61 3.14 27.75
N ASN A 351 46.85 3.77 28.63
CA ASN A 351 46.33 3.15 29.85
C ASN A 351 44.81 3.27 29.86
N GLY A 352 44.12 2.16 30.11
CA GLY A 352 42.67 2.15 30.21
C GLY A 352 42.14 0.81 30.67
N GLN A 353 40.87 0.62 30.39
CA GLN A 353 40.13 -0.60 30.69
C GLN A 353 39.55 -1.19 29.41
N LEU A 354 39.55 -2.50 29.30
CA LEU A 354 38.93 -3.26 28.23
C LEU A 354 37.66 -3.94 28.77
N GLN A 355 36.51 -3.61 28.18
CA GLN A 355 35.23 -4.22 28.50
C GLN A 355 35.05 -5.50 27.68
N VAL A 356 34.98 -6.63 28.36
CA VAL A 356 34.86 -7.96 27.76
C VAL A 356 33.41 -8.44 27.89
N PRO A 357 32.66 -8.57 26.79
CA PRO A 357 31.22 -8.86 26.85
C PRO A 357 30.92 -10.32 27.24
N ARG A 358 31.85 -11.25 26.98
CA ARG A 358 31.63 -12.69 27.20
C ARG A 358 32.93 -13.37 27.64
N THR A 359 32.81 -14.33 28.55
CA THR A 359 33.95 -15.18 28.95
C THR A 359 34.37 -16.06 27.77
N ALA A 360 35.57 -15.84 27.23
CA ALA A 360 36.09 -16.56 26.06
C ALA A 360 37.61 -16.46 25.97
N ILE A 361 38.21 -17.20 25.04
CA ILE A 361 39.59 -16.99 24.61
C ILE A 361 39.58 -15.89 23.55
N TYR A 362 40.31 -14.80 23.81
CA TYR A 362 40.51 -13.71 22.89
C TYR A 362 41.90 -13.80 22.28
N THR A 363 41.99 -13.60 20.97
CA THR A 363 43.26 -13.46 20.24
C THR A 363 43.45 -12.00 19.88
N PHE A 364 44.57 -11.41 20.28
CA PHE A 364 44.96 -10.04 19.93
C PHE A 364 46.14 -10.06 18.97
N ALA A 365 46.24 -9.03 18.13
CA ALA A 365 47.40 -8.72 17.30
C ALA A 365 47.85 -7.29 17.56
N VAL A 366 49.15 -7.09 17.60
CA VAL A 366 49.77 -5.76 17.65
C VAL A 366 50.58 -5.52 16.37
N ASP A 367 50.57 -4.30 15.86
CA ASP A 367 51.42 -3.88 14.75
C ASP A 367 51.78 -2.41 14.93
N GLY A 368 52.97 -2.01 14.53
CA GLY A 368 53.47 -0.67 14.75
C GLY A 368 54.94 -0.54 14.35
N SER A 369 55.49 0.65 14.56
CA SER A 369 56.92 0.91 14.32
C SER A 369 57.73 0.65 15.59
N ASP A 370 58.94 0.12 15.41
CA ASP A 370 59.98 -0.18 16.40
C ASP A 370 59.61 -1.10 17.57
N ALA A 371 58.83 -0.67 18.56
CA ALA A 371 58.48 -1.59 19.64
C ALA A 371 57.06 -1.34 20.11
N VAL A 372 56.22 -2.35 19.98
CA VAL A 372 54.83 -2.35 20.42
C VAL A 372 54.51 -3.55 21.28
N GLU A 373 53.68 -3.36 22.31
CA GLU A 373 53.14 -4.48 23.06
C GLU A 373 51.79 -4.17 23.72
N LEU A 374 51.04 -5.24 23.96
CA LEU A 374 49.78 -5.26 24.67
C LEU A 374 49.94 -6.01 25.99
N ILE A 375 49.47 -5.39 27.07
CA ILE A 375 49.45 -5.97 28.41
C ILE A 375 48.01 -5.90 28.92
N ILE A 376 47.47 -7.05 29.32
CA ILE A 376 46.13 -7.16 29.93
C ILE A 376 46.29 -7.79 31.31
N ASP A 377 45.71 -7.15 32.34
CA ASP A 377 45.81 -7.56 33.74
C ASP A 377 47.25 -7.83 34.22
N GLY A 378 48.21 -7.08 33.68
CA GLY A 378 49.63 -7.21 34.01
C GLY A 378 50.36 -8.35 33.30
N THR A 379 49.70 -9.07 32.39
CA THR A 379 50.32 -10.10 31.55
C THR A 379 50.56 -9.56 30.14
N VAL A 380 51.78 -9.71 29.62
CA VAL A 380 52.09 -9.41 28.21
C VAL A 380 51.37 -10.42 27.33
N ILE A 381 50.49 -9.94 26.46
CA ILE A 381 49.66 -10.77 25.59
C ILE A 381 50.33 -10.92 24.24
N ALA A 382 50.68 -9.81 23.61
CA ALA A 382 51.29 -9.76 22.28
C ALA A 382 52.33 -8.64 22.24
N GLY A 383 53.41 -8.84 21.50
CA GLY A 383 54.48 -7.87 21.34
C GLY A 383 55.24 -8.05 20.03
N TRP A 384 55.73 -6.94 19.47
CA TRP A 384 56.69 -6.90 18.38
C TRP A 384 57.79 -5.91 18.75
N TYR A 385 59.01 -6.41 18.90
CA TYR A 385 60.14 -5.70 19.50
C TYR A 385 61.30 -5.51 18.51
N GLY A 386 62.21 -4.59 18.82
CA GLY A 386 63.42 -4.28 18.03
C GLY A 386 63.15 -3.45 16.78
N ALA A 387 64.15 -2.79 16.19
CA ALA A 387 63.92 -1.84 15.10
C ALA A 387 63.18 -2.43 13.87
N HIS A 388 61.98 -1.90 13.56
CA HIS A 388 61.15 -2.30 12.41
C HIS A 388 60.16 -1.19 12.02
N ALA A 389 59.58 -1.29 10.82
CA ALA A 389 58.43 -0.49 10.41
C ALA A 389 57.16 -1.34 10.49
N ALA A 390 56.01 -0.72 10.71
CA ALA A 390 54.73 -1.43 10.66
C ALA A 390 54.54 -2.19 9.35
N CYS A 391 53.96 -3.38 9.45
CA CYS A 391 53.74 -4.28 8.31
C CYS A 391 52.32 -4.17 7.72
N GLY A 392 51.38 -3.54 8.44
CA GLY A 392 49.95 -3.62 8.13
C GLY A 392 49.40 -5.04 8.28
N CYS A 393 49.93 -5.80 9.24
CA CYS A 393 49.69 -7.25 9.35
C CYS A 393 49.24 -7.68 10.75
N THR A 394 48.63 -8.86 10.85
CA THR A 394 48.05 -9.38 12.11
C THR A 394 48.76 -10.66 12.60
N VAL A 395 50.07 -10.74 12.38
CA VAL A 395 50.88 -11.95 12.69
C VAL A 395 51.53 -11.93 14.06
N HIS A 396 51.72 -10.75 14.66
CA HIS A 396 52.27 -10.61 16.02
C HIS A 396 51.16 -10.74 17.05
N THR A 397 50.84 -12.00 17.39
CA THR A 397 49.62 -12.37 18.09
C THR A 397 49.85 -12.92 19.48
N GLY A 398 48.80 -12.85 20.29
CA GLY A 398 48.72 -13.40 21.64
C GLY A 398 47.32 -13.84 21.97
N THR A 399 47.18 -14.85 22.84
CA THR A 399 45.85 -15.31 23.29
C THR A 399 45.74 -15.20 24.81
N ILE A 400 44.55 -14.84 25.27
CA ILE A 400 44.23 -14.78 26.70
C ILE A 400 42.78 -15.20 26.93
N GLN A 401 42.55 -15.99 27.98
CA GLN A 401 41.19 -16.23 28.47
C GLN A 401 40.75 -15.06 29.33
N LEU A 402 39.74 -14.33 28.89
CA LEU A 402 39.14 -13.22 29.62
C LEU A 402 37.77 -13.63 30.15
N MET A 403 37.42 -13.15 31.33
CA MET A 403 36.08 -13.32 31.88
C MET A 403 35.19 -12.16 31.41
N ALA A 404 33.88 -12.35 31.37
CA ALA A 404 32.98 -11.22 31.12
C ALA A 404 33.17 -10.15 32.21
N GLY A 405 33.36 -8.89 31.81
CA GLY A 405 33.60 -7.75 32.70
C GLY A 405 34.78 -6.87 32.28
N ILE A 406 35.24 -6.04 33.20
CA ILE A 406 36.28 -5.03 32.97
C ILE A 406 37.67 -5.60 33.27
N HIS A 407 38.61 -5.42 32.34
CA HIS A 407 40.01 -5.82 32.45
C HIS A 407 40.95 -4.61 32.32
N ARG A 408 42.09 -4.60 33.02
CA ARG A 408 43.07 -3.51 32.89
C ARG A 408 43.86 -3.68 31.60
N LEU A 409 43.96 -2.62 30.79
CA LEU A 409 44.71 -2.63 29.53
C LEU A 409 45.82 -1.58 29.54
N VAL A 410 47.03 -2.00 29.16
CA VAL A 410 48.15 -1.12 28.84
C VAL A 410 48.67 -1.48 27.45
N PHE A 411 48.78 -0.50 26.57
CA PHE A 411 49.44 -0.67 25.27
C PHE A 411 50.58 0.33 25.16
N ARG A 412 51.75 -0.12 24.73
CA ARG A 412 52.94 0.71 24.64
C ARG A 412 53.44 0.72 23.21
N GLN A 413 53.84 1.89 22.73
CA GLN A 413 54.50 2.05 21.43
C GLN A 413 55.70 2.99 21.55
N GLN A 414 56.87 2.57 21.06
CA GLN A 414 58.08 3.37 21.01
C GLN A 414 58.48 3.56 19.55
N ASN A 415 58.92 4.76 19.17
CA ASN A 415 59.50 5.05 17.86
C ASN A 415 60.84 5.78 18.03
N THR A 416 61.87 5.31 17.34
CA THR A 416 63.20 5.92 17.27
C THR A 416 63.33 6.74 15.99
N ASN A 417 62.93 6.21 14.84
CA ASN A 417 63.03 6.90 13.56
C ASN A 417 61.87 6.57 12.59
N GLY A 418 61.67 7.40 11.57
CA GLY A 418 60.59 7.22 10.59
C GLY A 418 59.22 7.63 11.14
N ASN A 419 58.16 7.42 10.34
CA ASN A 419 56.80 7.69 10.80
C ASN A 419 56.39 6.59 11.77
N GLY A 420 56.24 6.93 13.06
CA GLY A 420 55.76 5.97 14.04
C GLY A 420 54.30 5.59 13.78
N SER A 421 53.94 4.35 14.09
CA SER A 421 52.57 3.86 13.95
C SER A 421 52.28 2.82 15.01
N TYR A 422 51.01 2.64 15.34
CA TYR A 422 50.53 1.61 16.25
C TYR A 422 49.11 1.19 15.88
N SER A 423 48.83 -0.09 16.05
CA SER A 423 47.51 -0.67 15.89
C SER A 423 47.32 -1.84 16.85
N LEU A 424 46.10 -1.94 17.38
CA LEU A 424 45.63 -3.05 18.17
C LEU A 424 44.39 -3.65 17.51
N SER A 425 44.49 -4.91 17.14
CA SER A 425 43.39 -5.69 16.55
C SER A 425 43.08 -6.91 17.41
N TRP A 426 41.86 -7.40 17.30
CA TRP A 426 41.46 -8.68 17.86
C TRP A 426 40.85 -9.58 16.80
N GLN A 427 40.81 -10.88 17.09
CA GLN A 427 40.17 -11.84 16.22
C GLN A 427 38.74 -12.06 16.71
N ARG A 428 37.77 -11.78 15.85
CA ARG A 428 36.35 -12.01 16.12
C ARG A 428 35.82 -13.13 15.25
N LEU A 429 35.05 -14.01 15.87
CA LEU A 429 34.28 -15.00 15.14
C LEU A 429 33.00 -14.34 14.62
N ILE A 430 32.85 -14.25 13.30
CA ILE A 430 31.59 -13.87 12.68
C ILE A 430 30.75 -15.11 12.40
N ALA A 431 29.44 -15.01 12.65
CA ALA A 431 28.49 -16.05 12.34
C ALA A 431 28.41 -16.26 10.82
N ALA A 432 27.95 -17.44 10.38
CA ALA A 432 27.64 -17.61 8.96
C ALA A 432 26.41 -16.78 8.61
N SER A 433 26.51 -16.01 7.54
CA SER A 433 25.37 -15.34 6.90
C SER A 433 24.86 -16.23 5.77
N VAL A 434 23.61 -16.66 5.83
CA VAL A 434 23.05 -17.66 4.89
C VAL A 434 21.81 -17.09 4.22
N LEU A 435 21.82 -17.10 2.89
CA LEU A 435 20.69 -16.69 2.06
C LEU A 435 19.80 -17.89 1.74
N THR A 436 18.51 -17.79 2.06
CA THR A 436 17.50 -18.82 1.78
C THR A 436 16.32 -18.21 1.04
N ASP A 437 15.95 -18.80 -0.09
CA ASP A 437 14.85 -18.34 -0.93
C ASP A 437 13.59 -19.18 -0.71
N TYR A 438 12.46 -18.50 -0.51
CA TYR A 438 11.13 -19.10 -0.35
C TYR A 438 10.19 -18.55 -1.42
N ALA A 439 9.76 -19.39 -2.36
CA ALA A 439 8.68 -19.01 -3.28
C ALA A 439 7.40 -18.68 -2.48
N VAL A 440 6.83 -17.49 -2.70
CA VAL A 440 5.64 -17.01 -2.00
C VAL A 440 4.40 -17.60 -2.67
N ARG A 441 4.17 -18.87 -2.34
CA ARG A 441 3.02 -19.66 -2.75
C ARG A 441 2.39 -20.29 -1.52
N VAL A 442 1.08 -20.32 -1.42
CA VAL A 442 0.39 -20.90 -0.26
C VAL A 442 -0.72 -21.85 -0.70
N MET A 443 -0.75 -23.04 -0.11
CA MET A 443 -1.86 -23.97 -0.25
C MET A 443 -3.05 -23.46 0.57
N VAL A 444 -4.20 -23.31 -0.08
CA VAL A 444 -5.44 -22.80 0.53
C VAL A 444 -6.63 -23.70 0.25
N GLY A 445 -7.74 -23.50 0.98
CA GLY A 445 -8.94 -24.32 0.82
C GLY A 445 -8.73 -25.76 1.31
N VAL A 446 -7.87 -25.94 2.32
CA VAL A 446 -7.60 -27.25 2.90
C VAL A 446 -8.82 -27.70 3.72
N PRO A 447 -9.52 -28.79 3.38
CA PRO A 447 -10.80 -29.13 4.03
C PRO A 447 -10.75 -29.34 5.54
N ALA A 448 -9.58 -29.70 6.08
CA ALA A 448 -9.38 -29.87 7.52
C ALA A 448 -9.22 -28.54 8.28
N MET A 449 -8.83 -27.47 7.57
CA MET A 449 -8.54 -26.14 8.10
C MET A 449 -8.94 -25.09 7.05
N PRO A 450 -10.24 -24.96 6.70
CA PRO A 450 -10.66 -23.98 5.71
C PRO A 450 -10.53 -22.57 6.29
N GLU A 451 -9.99 -21.66 5.49
CA GLU A 451 -9.93 -20.24 5.80
C GLU A 451 -11.34 -19.64 5.90
N ALA A 452 -11.48 -18.53 6.63
CA ALA A 452 -12.79 -17.91 6.86
C ALA A 452 -13.52 -17.50 5.56
N ASN A 453 -12.77 -17.15 4.51
CA ASN A 453 -13.29 -16.78 3.20
C ASN A 453 -13.44 -17.95 2.22
N CYS A 454 -13.28 -19.20 2.67
CA CYS A 454 -13.45 -20.37 1.81
C CYS A 454 -14.91 -20.82 1.69
N LYS A 455 -15.35 -21.07 0.45
CA LYS A 455 -16.65 -21.66 0.13
C LYS A 455 -16.47 -23.12 -0.30
N GLN A 456 -17.29 -24.01 0.25
CA GLN A 456 -17.39 -25.39 -0.24
C GLN A 456 -18.30 -25.45 -1.48
N TYR A 457 -17.80 -26.04 -2.57
CA TYR A 457 -18.57 -26.27 -3.80
C TYR A 457 -19.15 -27.69 -3.85
N PRO A 458 -20.17 -27.96 -4.69
CA PRO A 458 -20.85 -29.26 -4.78
C PRO A 458 -19.94 -30.47 -4.98
N SER A 459 -18.77 -30.32 -5.61
CA SER A 459 -17.76 -31.39 -5.75
C SER A 459 -17.06 -31.76 -4.43
N GLY A 460 -17.27 -30.99 -3.36
CA GLY A 460 -16.67 -31.16 -2.04
C GLY A 460 -15.41 -30.33 -1.80
N GLY A 461 -14.83 -29.72 -2.85
CA GLY A 461 -13.65 -28.86 -2.74
C GLY A 461 -13.98 -27.50 -2.09
N HIS A 462 -13.04 -26.97 -1.30
CA HIS A 462 -13.13 -25.63 -0.73
C HIS A 462 -12.27 -24.67 -1.57
N LYS A 463 -12.80 -23.48 -1.86
CA LYS A 463 -12.08 -22.46 -2.63
C LYS A 463 -12.17 -21.10 -1.93
N PRO A 464 -11.10 -20.31 -1.92
CA PRO A 464 -11.17 -18.94 -1.43
C PRO A 464 -12.05 -18.12 -2.37
N VAL A 465 -12.99 -17.37 -1.81
CA VAL A 465 -13.89 -16.48 -2.55
C VAL A 465 -13.79 -15.05 -2.03
N GLY A 466 -13.95 -14.09 -2.93
CA GLY A 466 -14.02 -12.66 -2.65
C GLY A 466 -15.41 -12.08 -2.94
N LEU A 467 -15.50 -10.75 -2.94
CA LEU A 467 -16.75 -10.01 -3.13
C LEU A 467 -17.40 -10.28 -4.48
N LEU A 468 -16.61 -10.41 -5.55
CA LEU A 468 -17.14 -10.70 -6.88
C LEU A 468 -17.89 -12.04 -6.90
N GLN A 469 -17.35 -13.09 -6.27
CA GLN A 469 -18.09 -14.36 -6.18
C GLN A 469 -19.28 -14.28 -5.24
N ARG A 470 -19.16 -13.59 -4.10
CA ARG A 470 -20.25 -13.45 -3.11
C ARG A 470 -21.50 -12.82 -3.72
N TYR A 471 -21.35 -11.79 -4.55
CA TYR A 471 -22.47 -11.08 -5.18
C TYR A 471 -22.77 -11.53 -6.62
N GLY A 472 -21.76 -11.99 -7.36
CA GLY A 472 -21.86 -12.36 -8.78
C GLY A 472 -22.31 -13.79 -9.04
N GLU A 473 -21.97 -14.77 -8.19
CA GLU A 473 -22.45 -16.15 -8.39
C GLU A 473 -23.96 -16.29 -8.15
N SER A 474 -24.52 -15.47 -7.26
CA SER A 474 -25.96 -15.39 -7.03
C SER A 474 -26.68 -14.44 -7.99
N GLU A 475 -25.94 -13.74 -8.86
CA GLU A 475 -26.47 -12.71 -9.78
C GLU A 475 -27.25 -11.61 -9.04
N HIS A 476 -26.83 -11.31 -7.80
CA HIS A 476 -27.32 -10.13 -7.09
C HIS A 476 -26.77 -8.84 -7.69
N MET A 477 -25.67 -8.93 -8.45
CA MET A 477 -25.08 -7.84 -9.22
C MET A 477 -24.49 -8.40 -10.51
N TYR A 478 -24.47 -7.57 -11.56
CA TYR A 478 -23.74 -7.85 -12.79
C TYR A 478 -22.49 -6.98 -12.87
N PHE A 479 -21.39 -7.56 -13.36
CA PHE A 479 -20.08 -6.91 -13.33
C PHE A 479 -19.49 -6.75 -14.74
N GLY A 480 -18.93 -5.57 -15.00
CA GLY A 480 -18.03 -5.28 -16.12
C GLY A 480 -16.68 -4.80 -15.60
N LEU A 481 -15.67 -4.76 -16.48
CA LEU A 481 -14.34 -4.28 -16.12
C LEU A 481 -13.80 -3.34 -17.19
N LEU A 482 -13.32 -2.19 -16.75
CA LEU A 482 -12.58 -1.20 -17.51
C LEU A 482 -11.27 -0.91 -16.77
N THR A 483 -10.16 -0.94 -17.51
CA THR A 483 -8.83 -0.65 -16.94
C THR A 483 -8.05 0.29 -17.83
N GLY A 484 -6.96 0.87 -17.30
CA GLY A 484 -5.91 1.44 -18.14
C GLY A 484 -5.28 0.38 -19.07
N SER A 485 -4.48 0.84 -20.03
CA SER A 485 -3.65 -0.03 -20.88
C SER A 485 -2.18 0.33 -20.78
N PHE A 486 -1.30 -0.52 -21.31
CA PHE A 486 0.12 -0.19 -21.45
C PHE A 486 0.36 0.64 -22.71
N ALA A 487 -0.49 0.45 -23.73
CA ALA A 487 -0.48 1.21 -24.99
C ALA A 487 -0.84 2.69 -24.82
N LYS A 488 -1.85 2.94 -23.99
CA LYS A 488 -2.48 4.22 -23.69
C LYS A 488 -2.46 4.36 -22.17
N ASN A 489 -1.25 4.48 -21.64
CA ASN A 489 -1.02 4.46 -20.19
C ASN A 489 -1.35 5.79 -19.52
N ILE A 490 -1.33 6.88 -20.29
CA ILE A 490 -1.66 8.24 -19.83
C ILE A 490 -2.93 8.79 -20.47
N SER A 491 -3.70 7.94 -21.18
CA SER A 491 -4.98 8.35 -21.76
C SER A 491 -6.04 7.24 -21.75
N GLY A 492 -7.27 7.63 -21.39
CA GLY A 492 -8.47 6.81 -21.55
C GLY A 492 -8.56 5.55 -20.71
N GLY A 493 -9.46 4.66 -21.14
CA GLY A 493 -9.69 3.36 -20.54
C GLY A 493 -10.17 2.34 -21.54
N VAL A 494 -9.84 1.07 -21.29
CA VAL A 494 -10.13 -0.04 -22.19
C VAL A 494 -11.12 -0.97 -21.52
N LEU A 495 -12.26 -1.18 -22.18
CA LEU A 495 -13.24 -2.17 -21.75
C LEU A 495 -12.65 -3.58 -21.88
N ARG A 496 -12.45 -4.25 -20.75
CA ARG A 496 -11.89 -5.60 -20.65
C ARG A 496 -12.99 -6.66 -20.65
N LYS A 497 -14.12 -6.40 -20.00
CA LYS A 497 -15.33 -7.24 -20.04
C LYS A 497 -16.58 -6.36 -20.06
N ASN A 498 -17.53 -6.67 -20.95
CA ASN A 498 -18.88 -6.10 -20.88
C ASN A 498 -19.58 -6.52 -19.59
N ILE A 499 -20.54 -5.71 -19.12
CA ILE A 499 -21.33 -6.06 -17.94
C ILE A 499 -22.10 -7.36 -18.20
N GLY A 500 -21.97 -8.31 -17.28
CA GLY A 500 -22.54 -9.65 -17.43
C GLY A 500 -22.53 -10.46 -16.14
N SER A 501 -23.08 -11.67 -16.22
CA SER A 501 -23.00 -12.65 -15.14
C SER A 501 -21.54 -13.05 -14.89
N LEU A 502 -21.16 -13.25 -13.62
CA LEU A 502 -19.85 -13.78 -13.26
C LEU A 502 -19.80 -15.32 -13.32
N ARG A 503 -20.95 -15.98 -13.52
CA ARG A 503 -21.02 -17.45 -13.62
C ARG A 503 -20.29 -18.02 -14.83
N ASP A 504 -19.98 -17.19 -15.83
CA ASP A 504 -19.18 -17.58 -16.99
C ASP A 504 -17.67 -17.72 -16.67
N GLU A 505 -17.23 -17.14 -15.55
CA GLU A 505 -15.85 -17.17 -15.07
C GLU A 505 -15.60 -18.21 -13.97
N ILE A 506 -16.64 -18.81 -13.38
CA ILE A 506 -16.51 -19.74 -12.25
C ILE A 506 -17.33 -21.00 -12.52
N ASN A 507 -16.70 -22.17 -12.38
CA ASN A 507 -17.41 -23.44 -12.46
C ASN A 507 -18.29 -23.63 -11.20
N PRO A 508 -19.63 -23.69 -11.32
CA PRO A 508 -20.51 -23.80 -10.17
C PRO A 508 -20.37 -25.11 -9.39
N GLN A 509 -19.79 -26.15 -10.00
CA GLN A 509 -19.66 -27.48 -9.38
C GLN A 509 -18.35 -27.61 -8.61
N THR A 510 -17.28 -27.02 -9.12
CA THR A 510 -15.91 -27.19 -8.59
C THR A 510 -15.31 -25.93 -8.00
N GLY A 511 -15.91 -24.76 -8.26
CA GLY A 511 -15.42 -23.45 -7.87
C GLY A 511 -14.16 -22.99 -8.59
N GLN A 512 -13.72 -23.72 -9.62
CA GLN A 512 -12.54 -23.38 -10.41
C GLN A 512 -12.81 -22.16 -11.31
N VAL A 513 -11.81 -21.29 -11.45
CA VAL A 513 -11.85 -20.21 -12.45
C VAL A 513 -11.79 -20.84 -13.85
N THR A 514 -12.70 -20.45 -14.73
CA THR A 514 -12.84 -21.04 -16.08
C THR A 514 -11.72 -20.58 -17.02
N ALA A 515 -11.73 -21.09 -18.25
CA ALA A 515 -10.77 -20.65 -19.27
C ALA A 515 -11.01 -19.19 -19.73
N LEU A 516 -12.22 -18.64 -19.51
CA LEU A 516 -12.67 -17.35 -20.03
C LEU A 516 -11.75 -16.20 -19.59
N ASN A 517 -11.35 -15.36 -20.53
CA ASN A 517 -10.57 -14.16 -20.27
C ASN A 517 -11.50 -12.99 -19.86
N GLY A 518 -12.14 -13.12 -18.70
CA GLY A 518 -13.04 -12.13 -18.14
C GLY A 518 -12.36 -11.22 -17.10
N ILE A 519 -13.08 -10.84 -16.05
CA ILE A 519 -12.61 -9.94 -14.99
C ILE A 519 -11.44 -10.57 -14.23
N ILE A 520 -11.63 -11.79 -13.69
CA ILE A 520 -10.66 -12.44 -12.79
C ILE A 520 -9.33 -12.65 -13.51
N LYS A 521 -9.36 -13.25 -14.70
CA LYS A 521 -8.15 -13.48 -15.49
C LYS A 521 -7.47 -12.22 -15.99
N THR A 522 -8.24 -11.15 -16.23
CA THR A 522 -7.63 -9.87 -16.62
C THR A 522 -6.82 -9.31 -15.45
N ILE A 523 -7.40 -9.28 -14.25
CA ILE A 523 -6.70 -8.77 -13.06
C ILE A 523 -5.49 -9.65 -12.70
N ASP A 524 -5.57 -10.97 -12.89
CA ASP A 524 -4.43 -11.90 -12.73
C ASP A 524 -3.26 -11.59 -13.68
N LYS A 525 -3.57 -11.13 -14.90
CA LYS A 525 -2.58 -10.81 -15.94
C LYS A 525 -1.92 -9.44 -15.78
N LEU A 526 -2.53 -8.54 -15.01
CA LEU A 526 -1.90 -7.27 -14.66
C LEU A 526 -0.64 -7.55 -13.82
N ARG A 527 0.50 -7.04 -14.29
CA ARG A 527 1.80 -7.11 -13.61
C ARG A 527 2.70 -5.99 -14.11
N ILE A 528 3.78 -5.70 -13.39
CA ILE A 528 4.90 -4.93 -13.94
C ILE A 528 5.42 -5.66 -15.20
N TYR A 529 5.66 -4.89 -16.27
CA TYR A 529 6.08 -5.39 -17.57
C TYR A 529 7.27 -4.60 -18.13
N GLY A 530 8.15 -5.25 -18.88
CA GLY A 530 9.23 -4.59 -19.61
C GLY A 530 10.49 -4.30 -18.78
N PHE A 531 10.61 -4.86 -17.57
CA PHE A 531 11.83 -4.80 -16.78
C PHE A 531 12.84 -5.84 -17.29
N ARG A 532 14.04 -5.38 -17.67
CA ARG A 532 15.09 -6.21 -18.26
C ARG A 532 16.08 -6.65 -17.20
N TYR A 533 16.27 -7.96 -17.03
CA TYR A 533 17.20 -8.51 -16.04
C TYR A 533 18.67 -8.57 -16.52
N ASP A 534 18.94 -8.32 -17.80
CA ASP A 534 20.30 -8.30 -18.33
C ASP A 534 21.06 -7.03 -17.90
N ASP A 535 20.33 -5.93 -17.71
CA ASP A 535 20.86 -4.61 -17.36
C ASP A 535 20.09 -3.90 -16.23
N TYR A 536 19.05 -4.54 -15.68
CA TYR A 536 18.23 -4.04 -14.56
C TYR A 536 17.66 -2.65 -14.82
N MET A 537 16.92 -2.51 -15.91
CA MET A 537 16.24 -1.27 -16.31
C MET A 537 15.00 -1.57 -17.15
N TYR A 538 14.10 -0.60 -17.26
CA TYR A 538 12.90 -0.69 -18.08
C TYR A 538 13.21 -0.53 -19.57
N GLU A 539 12.47 -1.24 -20.42
CA GLU A 539 12.51 -1.06 -21.87
C GLU A 539 12.23 0.41 -22.27
N PRO A 540 12.96 0.97 -23.25
CA PRO A 540 13.92 0.31 -24.15
C PRO A 540 15.35 0.19 -23.60
N GLY A 541 15.59 0.59 -22.35
CA GLY A 541 16.91 0.68 -21.72
C GLY A 541 17.62 2.01 -21.98
N TRP A 542 18.88 2.12 -21.52
CA TRP A 542 19.65 3.36 -21.57
C TRP A 542 20.01 3.79 -23.00
N PRO A 543 19.90 5.09 -23.35
CA PRO A 543 19.32 6.18 -22.55
C PRO A 543 17.81 6.37 -22.79
N GLY A 544 17.18 5.56 -23.65
CA GLY A 544 15.80 5.78 -24.11
C GLY A 544 14.73 5.63 -23.03
N ALA A 545 15.02 4.92 -21.93
CA ALA A 545 14.12 4.82 -20.78
C ALA A 545 14.10 6.09 -19.89
N TRP A 546 15.11 6.97 -20.00
CA TRP A 546 15.20 8.21 -19.20
C TRP A 546 14.56 9.39 -19.93
N ILE A 547 13.31 9.67 -19.60
CA ILE A 547 12.53 10.80 -20.15
C ILE A 547 12.75 12.05 -19.28
N ALA A 548 13.91 12.69 -19.41
CA ALA A 548 14.37 13.70 -18.45
C ALA A 548 13.97 15.15 -18.79
N THR A 549 13.54 15.43 -20.03
CA THR A 549 13.37 16.82 -20.53
C THR A 549 11.95 17.12 -21.02
N ARG A 550 11.01 16.20 -20.83
CA ARG A 550 9.60 16.35 -21.22
C ARG A 550 8.71 15.38 -20.45
N PRO A 551 7.39 15.60 -20.42
CA PRO A 551 6.43 14.57 -20.01
C PRO A 551 6.46 13.33 -20.91
N MET A 552 5.98 12.20 -20.38
CA MET A 552 5.74 10.97 -21.14
C MET A 552 4.71 11.17 -22.25
N THR A 553 4.78 10.30 -23.27
CA THR A 553 3.72 10.13 -24.27
C THR A 553 3.16 8.71 -24.20
N ASP A 554 1.93 8.50 -24.69
CA ASP A 554 1.29 7.17 -24.70
C ASP A 554 2.21 6.06 -25.23
N GLY A 555 2.32 4.98 -24.45
CA GLY A 555 3.12 3.79 -24.79
C GLY A 555 4.56 3.86 -24.29
N GLU A 556 5.01 5.00 -23.76
CA GLU A 556 6.27 5.13 -23.04
C GLU A 556 6.07 4.80 -21.56
N GLN A 557 6.99 4.00 -20.98
CA GLN A 557 6.97 3.60 -19.57
C GLN A 557 5.58 3.13 -19.11
N GLY A 558 4.98 2.18 -19.84
CA GLY A 558 3.56 1.80 -19.70
C GLY A 558 3.12 1.26 -18.33
N ASN A 559 4.03 1.09 -17.37
CA ASN A 559 3.67 0.79 -15.98
C ASN A 559 3.22 2.04 -15.21
N TRP A 560 3.61 3.24 -15.63
CA TRP A 560 3.27 4.52 -15.02
C TRP A 560 2.08 5.20 -15.71
N GLY A 561 1.23 5.84 -14.91
CA GLY A 561 0.12 6.67 -15.36
C GLY A 561 -1.24 6.02 -15.08
N ASN A 562 -2.17 6.81 -14.54
CA ASN A 562 -3.51 6.37 -14.14
C ASN A 562 -4.58 7.44 -14.48
N PRO A 563 -5.02 7.56 -15.75
CA PRO A 563 -5.95 8.57 -16.23
C PRO A 563 -7.41 8.32 -15.76
N VAL A 564 -7.65 8.37 -14.44
CA VAL A 564 -8.91 7.92 -13.82
C VAL A 564 -10.13 8.67 -14.33
N ALA A 565 -10.09 10.00 -14.43
CA ALA A 565 -11.22 10.78 -14.97
C ALA A 565 -11.58 10.38 -16.41
N GLU A 566 -10.58 10.08 -17.25
CA GLU A 566 -10.80 9.66 -18.64
C GLU A 566 -11.38 8.23 -18.70
N MET A 567 -10.94 7.35 -17.81
CA MET A 567 -11.53 6.01 -17.64
C MET A 567 -12.99 6.08 -17.16
N MET A 568 -13.29 6.96 -16.20
CA MET A 568 -14.67 7.20 -15.73
C MET A 568 -15.52 7.76 -16.87
N TYR A 569 -14.98 8.65 -17.70
CA TYR A 569 -15.68 9.16 -18.87
C TYR A 569 -16.01 8.06 -19.90
N GLU A 570 -15.09 7.13 -20.18
CA GLU A 570 -15.40 5.96 -21.02
C GLU A 570 -16.50 5.08 -20.40
N ALA A 571 -16.53 4.93 -19.08
CA ALA A 571 -17.59 4.20 -18.40
C ALA A 571 -18.96 4.91 -18.50
N VAL A 572 -19.00 6.25 -18.42
CA VAL A 572 -20.20 7.05 -18.70
C VAL A 572 -20.67 6.83 -20.15
N ARG A 573 -19.75 6.83 -21.12
CA ARG A 573 -20.07 6.53 -22.54
C ARG A 573 -20.62 5.13 -22.74
N TYR A 574 -20.08 4.15 -22.00
CA TYR A 574 -20.57 2.78 -22.02
C TYR A 574 -22.03 2.70 -21.55
N PHE A 575 -22.37 3.33 -20.42
CA PHE A 575 -23.75 3.38 -19.93
C PHE A 575 -24.68 4.25 -20.80
N ALA A 576 -24.14 5.27 -21.48
CA ALA A 576 -24.85 6.02 -22.52
C ALA A 576 -25.15 5.19 -23.79
N GLY A 577 -24.68 3.93 -23.83
CA GLY A 577 -24.92 2.97 -24.91
C GLY A 577 -24.17 3.33 -26.20
N LYS A 578 -23.01 3.99 -26.10
CA LYS A 578 -22.16 4.24 -27.27
C LYS A 578 -21.68 2.89 -27.85
N PRO A 579 -21.57 2.76 -29.18
CA PRO A 579 -21.29 1.46 -29.81
C PRO A 579 -19.79 1.11 -29.85
N ALA A 580 -18.89 2.04 -29.49
CA ALA A 580 -17.45 1.88 -29.66
C ALA A 580 -16.65 2.77 -28.69
N PRO A 581 -15.41 2.37 -28.34
CA PRO A 581 -14.50 3.19 -27.54
C PRO A 581 -14.17 4.50 -28.23
N THR A 582 -13.72 5.49 -27.45
CA THR A 582 -13.22 6.74 -27.99
C THR A 582 -11.98 6.45 -28.85
N PRO A 583 -11.91 6.96 -30.10
CA PRO A 583 -10.79 6.64 -31.00
C PRO A 583 -9.39 6.98 -30.44
N ASP A 584 -9.28 8.03 -29.63
CA ASP A 584 -8.01 8.47 -29.03
C ASP A 584 -7.53 7.53 -27.91
N PHE A 585 -8.46 6.82 -27.27
CA PHE A 585 -8.19 5.82 -26.22
C PHE A 585 -8.04 4.41 -26.79
N ASP A 586 -8.49 4.21 -28.03
CA ASP A 586 -8.39 2.92 -28.67
C ASP A 586 -6.98 2.65 -29.19
N TYR A 587 -6.55 1.40 -29.11
CA TYR A 587 -5.27 0.95 -29.63
C TYR A 587 -5.47 -0.28 -30.50
N ARG A 588 -4.67 -0.43 -31.56
CA ARG A 588 -4.78 -1.58 -32.47
C ARG A 588 -4.24 -2.83 -31.78
N GLU A 589 -2.92 -2.90 -31.62
CA GLU A 589 -2.18 -3.90 -30.86
C GLU A 589 -0.84 -3.27 -30.46
N THR A 590 -0.44 -3.40 -29.20
CA THR A 590 0.92 -3.04 -28.71
C THR A 590 1.61 -4.28 -28.17
N ALA A 591 2.93 -4.22 -28.03
CA ALA A 591 3.71 -5.34 -27.54
C ALA A 591 3.25 -5.80 -26.15
N ALA A 592 3.04 -4.88 -25.20
CA ALA A 592 2.74 -5.21 -23.81
C ALA A 592 1.33 -5.79 -23.57
N ASP A 593 0.25 -5.08 -23.96
CA ASP A 593 -1.13 -5.57 -23.76
C ASP A 593 -1.37 -6.91 -24.47
N THR A 594 -0.79 -7.08 -25.66
CA THR A 594 -0.89 -8.32 -26.44
C THR A 594 -0.05 -9.45 -25.84
N ALA A 595 1.18 -9.15 -25.38
CA ALA A 595 2.05 -10.14 -24.73
C ALA A 595 1.44 -10.68 -23.42
N LEU A 596 0.79 -9.82 -22.64
CA LEU A 596 0.04 -10.22 -21.44
C LEU A 596 -1.31 -10.88 -21.78
N GLY A 597 -1.78 -10.76 -23.02
CA GLY A 597 -3.05 -11.31 -23.47
C GLY A 597 -4.25 -10.66 -22.78
N LEU A 598 -4.20 -9.35 -22.54
CA LEU A 598 -5.30 -8.60 -21.95
C LEU A 598 -6.46 -8.51 -22.96
N PRO A 599 -7.71 -8.76 -22.55
CA PRO A 599 -8.84 -8.70 -23.47
C PRO A 599 -9.15 -7.25 -23.86
N LYS A 600 -9.72 -7.09 -25.05
CA LYS A 600 -10.31 -5.85 -25.54
C LYS A 600 -11.71 -6.19 -26.03
N ALA A 601 -12.71 -5.89 -25.20
CA ALA A 601 -14.09 -6.27 -25.46
C ALA A 601 -14.71 -5.37 -26.53
N VAL A 602 -15.48 -5.97 -27.45
CA VAL A 602 -16.36 -5.21 -28.32
C VAL A 602 -17.51 -4.67 -27.47
N TRP A 603 -17.73 -3.36 -27.51
CA TRP A 603 -18.74 -2.70 -26.69
C TRP A 603 -20.14 -3.22 -27.03
N LYS A 604 -20.91 -3.50 -26.00
CA LYS A 604 -22.33 -3.83 -26.08
C LYS A 604 -23.10 -2.86 -25.21
N ASP A 605 -24.14 -2.27 -25.78
CA ASP A 605 -25.03 -1.37 -25.05
C ASP A 605 -25.70 -2.15 -23.91
N PRO A 606 -25.45 -1.78 -22.63
CA PRO A 606 -25.98 -2.50 -21.49
C PRO A 606 -27.52 -2.45 -21.42
N TYR A 607 -28.17 -1.52 -22.11
CA TYR A 607 -29.63 -1.39 -22.11
C TYR A 607 -30.25 -1.60 -23.50
N ASN A 608 -29.59 -2.36 -24.38
CA ASN A 608 -30.17 -2.76 -25.66
C ASN A 608 -31.51 -3.48 -25.47
N GLU A 609 -32.54 -3.13 -26.25
CA GLU A 609 -33.87 -3.74 -26.14
C GLU A 609 -33.90 -5.25 -26.50
N GLU A 610 -32.98 -5.72 -27.34
CA GLU A 610 -32.94 -7.12 -27.80
C GLU A 610 -32.17 -8.04 -26.85
N ASP A 611 -31.03 -7.59 -26.33
CA ASP A 611 -30.08 -8.42 -25.58
C ASP A 611 -29.43 -7.74 -24.36
N GLY A 612 -29.92 -6.57 -23.96
CA GLY A 612 -29.47 -5.82 -22.79
C GLY A 612 -30.22 -6.14 -21.49
N PHE A 613 -29.88 -5.41 -20.44
CA PHE A 613 -30.54 -5.46 -19.14
C PHE A 613 -31.80 -4.58 -19.12
N ASN A 614 -32.69 -4.87 -18.18
CA ASN A 614 -33.89 -4.06 -17.95
C ASN A 614 -33.47 -2.63 -17.55
N TYR A 615 -34.16 -1.61 -18.09
CA TYR A 615 -33.93 -0.18 -17.78
C TYR A 615 -34.12 0.19 -16.28
N CYS A 616 -34.75 -0.69 -15.50
CA CYS A 616 -34.81 -0.59 -14.04
C CYS A 616 -33.50 -0.97 -13.33
N ALA A 617 -32.56 -1.63 -14.01
CA ALA A 617 -31.25 -1.97 -13.45
C ALA A 617 -30.42 -0.68 -13.34
N LYS A 618 -30.06 -0.27 -12.14
CA LYS A 618 -29.34 1.00 -11.92
C LYS A 618 -27.83 0.85 -12.20
N PRO A 619 -27.19 1.84 -12.84
CA PRO A 619 -25.77 1.81 -13.14
C PRO A 619 -24.91 2.34 -11.98
N PHE A 620 -23.80 1.64 -11.70
CA PHE A 620 -22.81 1.99 -10.69
C PHE A 620 -21.40 1.96 -11.26
N LEU A 621 -20.56 2.90 -10.82
CA LEU A 621 -19.11 2.84 -11.00
C LEU A 621 -18.46 2.50 -9.66
N LEU A 622 -17.66 1.43 -9.65
CA LEU A 622 -16.73 1.15 -8.57
C LEU A 622 -15.33 1.53 -9.04
N VAL A 623 -14.84 2.69 -8.59
CA VAL A 623 -13.52 3.21 -8.93
C VAL A 623 -12.51 2.68 -7.92
N LEU A 624 -11.51 1.94 -8.41
CA LEU A 624 -10.43 1.36 -7.62
C LEU A 624 -9.11 1.96 -8.11
N GLY A 625 -8.47 2.79 -7.28
CA GLY A 625 -7.16 3.33 -7.63
C GLY A 625 -6.50 4.19 -6.56
N ASP A 626 -5.37 4.80 -6.89
CA ASP A 626 -4.66 5.74 -6.05
C ASP A 626 -5.53 6.97 -5.80
N ALA A 627 -5.51 7.46 -4.56
CA ALA A 627 -6.24 8.65 -4.17
C ALA A 627 -5.85 9.90 -5.01
N LYS A 628 -4.66 9.93 -5.62
CA LYS A 628 -4.18 11.03 -6.46
C LYS A 628 -3.91 10.55 -7.90
N PRO A 629 -4.93 10.58 -8.76
CA PRO A 629 -4.79 10.25 -10.19
C PRO A 629 -3.75 11.12 -10.91
N SER A 630 -3.21 10.61 -12.02
CA SER A 630 -2.26 11.28 -12.91
C SER A 630 -2.74 11.21 -14.36
N TYR A 631 -2.39 12.22 -15.15
CA TYR A 631 -2.67 12.36 -16.57
C TYR A 631 -4.15 12.26 -16.94
N ASP A 632 -5.04 12.72 -16.05
CA ASP A 632 -6.49 12.61 -16.24
C ASP A 632 -7.16 13.94 -16.65
N SER A 633 -6.37 14.96 -16.99
CA SER A 633 -6.84 16.31 -17.26
C SER A 633 -7.04 16.65 -18.73
N GLU A 634 -6.47 15.88 -19.67
CA GLU A 634 -6.34 16.32 -21.06
C GLU A 634 -7.49 15.87 -21.97
N SER A 635 -8.05 14.69 -21.73
CA SER A 635 -8.97 14.03 -22.66
C SER A 635 -10.38 13.85 -22.07
N VAL A 636 -10.87 14.85 -21.34
CA VAL A 636 -12.24 14.90 -20.82
C VAL A 636 -12.99 16.08 -21.43
N PRO A 637 -14.28 15.94 -21.82
CA PRO A 637 -15.04 17.03 -22.40
C PRO A 637 -15.05 18.31 -21.56
N GLY A 638 -14.74 19.44 -22.18
CA GLY A 638 -14.65 20.73 -21.50
C GLY A 638 -13.43 20.90 -20.59
N THR A 639 -12.36 20.13 -20.82
CA THR A 639 -11.04 20.36 -20.21
C THR A 639 -10.58 21.81 -20.40
N ALA A 640 -9.91 22.36 -19.40
CA ALA A 640 -9.23 23.66 -19.46
C ALA A 640 -7.82 23.59 -20.06
N PHE A 641 -7.29 22.37 -20.24
CA PHE A 641 -5.89 22.13 -20.60
C PHE A 641 -5.68 21.69 -22.05
N GLY A 642 -6.78 21.48 -22.79
CA GLY A 642 -6.76 21.13 -24.19
C GLY A 642 -8.10 21.36 -24.86
N SER A 643 -8.37 20.57 -25.90
CA SER A 643 -9.68 20.50 -26.53
C SER A 643 -9.99 19.04 -26.79
N PHE A 644 -11.09 18.58 -26.21
CA PHE A 644 -11.56 17.21 -26.38
C PHE A 644 -13.03 17.19 -26.79
N ALA A 645 -13.35 16.43 -27.84
CA ALA A 645 -14.69 16.36 -28.39
C ALA A 645 -15.59 15.48 -27.50
N SER A 646 -16.75 16.01 -27.13
CA SER A 646 -17.77 15.20 -26.44
C SER A 646 -18.71 14.56 -27.43
N ASP A 647 -19.00 13.28 -27.25
CA ASP A 647 -20.19 12.64 -27.84
C ASP A 647 -21.28 12.38 -26.77
N VAL A 648 -21.06 12.83 -25.53
CA VAL A 648 -22.01 12.87 -24.42
C VAL A 648 -22.48 14.32 -24.21
N SER A 649 -23.78 14.56 -24.21
CA SER A 649 -24.32 15.93 -24.17
C SER A 649 -24.26 16.55 -22.78
N GLY A 650 -23.74 17.76 -22.65
CA GLY A 650 -23.81 18.56 -21.42
C GLY A 650 -22.64 18.39 -20.43
N LEU A 651 -21.71 17.47 -20.68
CA LEU A 651 -20.52 17.33 -19.86
C LEU A 651 -19.50 18.45 -20.18
N ASN A 652 -19.15 19.23 -19.16
CA ASN A 652 -18.04 20.18 -19.19
C ASN A 652 -17.25 20.09 -17.87
N ALA A 653 -16.13 19.38 -17.90
CA ALA A 653 -15.36 19.03 -16.72
C ALA A 653 -14.85 20.25 -15.95
N ALA A 654 -14.26 21.24 -16.63
CA ALA A 654 -13.75 22.44 -15.97
C ALA A 654 -14.87 23.25 -15.28
N THR A 655 -16.03 23.38 -15.93
CA THR A 655 -17.18 24.11 -15.35
C THR A 655 -17.72 23.40 -14.12
N LEU A 656 -17.88 22.08 -14.19
CA LEU A 656 -18.38 21.27 -13.07
C LEU A 656 -17.37 21.24 -11.91
N ALA A 657 -16.08 21.06 -12.17
CA ALA A 657 -15.04 21.14 -11.14
C ALA A 657 -14.96 22.53 -10.48
N ASN A 658 -15.18 23.63 -11.23
CA ASN A 658 -15.29 24.95 -10.63
C ASN A 658 -16.53 25.11 -9.74
N ALA A 659 -17.66 24.51 -10.11
CA ALA A 659 -18.85 24.50 -9.27
C ALA A 659 -18.59 23.74 -7.95
N ILE A 660 -17.93 22.59 -8.02
CA ILE A 660 -17.49 21.82 -6.84
C ILE A 660 -16.61 22.70 -5.95
N GLY A 661 -15.53 23.26 -6.49
CA GLY A 661 -14.61 24.11 -5.71
C GLY A 661 -15.30 25.31 -5.06
N SER A 662 -16.33 25.89 -5.71
CA SER A 662 -17.09 27.00 -5.15
C SER A 662 -17.95 26.59 -3.94
N VAL A 663 -18.55 25.40 -3.95
CA VAL A 663 -19.38 24.90 -2.85
C VAL A 663 -18.51 24.43 -1.68
N GLU A 664 -17.39 23.77 -1.99
CA GLU A 664 -16.43 23.29 -1.00
C GLU A 664 -15.56 24.42 -0.39
N GLY A 665 -15.76 25.67 -0.83
CA GLY A 665 -15.01 26.82 -0.31
C GLY A 665 -13.53 26.84 -0.71
N ILE A 666 -13.15 26.13 -1.77
CA ILE A 666 -11.76 26.02 -2.23
C ILE A 666 -11.40 27.25 -3.05
N ASN A 667 -11.02 28.31 -2.34
CA ASN A 667 -10.47 29.54 -2.87
C ASN A 667 -9.23 29.95 -2.05
N GLY A 668 -8.33 30.71 -2.65
CA GLY A 668 -7.10 31.15 -1.98
C GLY A 668 -5.88 30.42 -2.48
N SER A 669 -4.87 30.26 -1.63
CA SER A 669 -3.55 29.80 -2.05
C SER A 669 -3.22 28.41 -1.52
N TYR A 670 -2.89 27.50 -2.43
CA TYR A 670 -2.61 26.09 -2.14
C TYR A 670 -1.34 25.62 -2.86
N LEU A 671 -0.74 24.55 -2.37
CA LEU A 671 0.37 23.85 -3.02
C LEU A 671 -0.19 22.96 -4.14
N ILE A 672 0.13 23.29 -5.39
CA ILE A 672 -0.32 22.55 -6.57
C ILE A 672 0.69 22.73 -7.70
N GLY A 673 0.88 21.75 -8.58
CA GLY A 673 1.82 21.83 -9.70
C GLY A 673 1.47 22.91 -10.73
N GLN A 674 0.17 23.10 -11.01
CA GLN A 674 -0.32 24.09 -11.96
C GLN A 674 -1.68 24.69 -11.59
N SER A 675 -1.82 26.01 -11.76
CA SER A 675 -3.09 26.75 -11.71
C SER A 675 -3.20 27.70 -12.91
N GLY A 676 -4.12 27.41 -13.83
CA GLY A 676 -4.26 28.14 -15.09
C GLY A 676 -2.96 28.11 -15.90
N SER A 677 -2.41 29.28 -16.22
CA SER A 677 -1.13 29.41 -16.92
C SER A 677 0.09 29.41 -15.99
N GLN A 678 -0.09 29.40 -14.67
CA GLN A 678 1.00 29.32 -13.70
C GLN A 678 1.39 27.85 -13.51
N ALA A 679 2.49 27.44 -14.13
CA ALA A 679 3.01 26.07 -14.07
C ALA A 679 4.53 26.13 -13.89
N ASP A 680 5.02 25.51 -12.84
CA ASP A 680 6.46 25.43 -12.53
C ASP A 680 6.91 23.97 -12.26
N GLY A 681 5.99 23.00 -12.39
CA GLY A 681 6.28 21.58 -12.20
C GLY A 681 6.68 21.22 -10.76
N ALA A 682 6.27 22.03 -9.77
CA ALA A 682 6.59 21.82 -8.36
C ALA A 682 5.44 22.23 -7.42
N CYS A 683 5.53 21.76 -6.19
CA CYS A 683 4.55 22.04 -5.13
C CYS A 683 4.78 23.40 -4.47
N THR A 684 4.60 24.46 -5.26
CA THR A 684 4.67 25.84 -4.81
C THR A 684 3.28 26.41 -4.57
N GLU A 685 3.20 27.46 -3.77
CA GLU A 685 1.95 28.16 -3.49
C GLU A 685 1.44 28.84 -4.76
N LYS A 686 0.24 28.44 -5.21
CA LYS A 686 -0.47 29.05 -6.33
C LYS A 686 -1.87 29.45 -5.91
N THR A 687 -2.41 30.51 -6.50
CA THR A 687 -3.79 30.95 -6.24
C THR A 687 -4.78 30.13 -7.05
N LEU A 688 -5.77 29.57 -6.36
CA LEU A 688 -6.87 28.79 -6.91
C LEU A 688 -8.14 29.65 -6.98
N ASN A 689 -8.80 29.59 -8.14
CA ASN A 689 -10.11 30.20 -8.40
C ASN A 689 -11.20 29.14 -8.60
N GLY A 690 -11.01 27.95 -8.03
CA GLY A 690 -11.79 26.74 -8.27
C GLY A 690 -10.92 25.59 -8.77
N LEU A 691 -11.52 24.40 -8.88
CA LEU A 691 -10.81 23.17 -9.24
C LEU A 691 -10.74 22.91 -10.76
N GLY A 692 -11.42 23.72 -11.57
CA GLY A 692 -11.58 23.46 -13.01
C GLY A 692 -10.33 23.72 -13.85
N THR A 693 -9.40 24.54 -13.36
CA THR A 693 -8.19 24.96 -14.07
C THR A 693 -6.91 24.59 -13.33
N ILE A 694 -6.96 23.56 -12.49
CA ILE A 694 -5.79 23.11 -11.71
C ILE A 694 -5.43 21.67 -12.07
N ARG A 695 -4.13 21.37 -12.06
CA ARG A 695 -3.60 20.01 -12.24
C ARG A 695 -2.22 19.87 -11.63
N GLY A 696 -1.70 18.64 -11.56
CA GLY A 696 -0.42 18.32 -10.92
C GLY A 696 -0.60 18.23 -9.41
N LEU A 697 -1.16 17.11 -8.95
CA LEU A 697 -1.57 16.91 -7.57
C LEU A 697 -0.34 16.81 -6.66
N CYS A 698 -0.28 17.70 -5.68
CA CYS A 698 0.80 17.71 -4.68
C CYS A 698 0.46 16.85 -3.47
N PRO A 699 1.48 16.32 -2.78
CA PRO A 699 2.91 16.31 -3.12
C PRO A 699 3.35 15.28 -4.19
N ASP A 700 2.47 14.35 -4.59
CA ASP A 700 2.89 13.10 -5.24
C ASP A 700 3.37 13.28 -6.68
N ALA A 701 2.69 14.11 -7.46
CA ALA A 701 2.93 14.22 -8.89
C ALA A 701 2.64 15.64 -9.41
N PRO A 702 3.42 16.67 -9.02
CA PRO A 702 3.24 18.04 -9.50
C PRO A 702 3.38 18.17 -11.03
N THR A 703 4.12 17.25 -11.66
CA THR A 703 4.33 17.13 -13.11
C THR A 703 3.41 16.11 -13.77
N GLY A 704 2.71 15.28 -13.00
CA GLY A 704 1.89 14.18 -13.48
C GLY A 704 0.53 14.57 -14.05
N ASN A 705 0.18 15.86 -14.18
CA ASN A 705 -1.07 16.33 -14.80
C ASN A 705 -2.39 15.75 -14.21
N GLY A 706 -2.39 15.26 -12.97
CA GLY A 706 -3.61 14.84 -12.28
C GLY A 706 -4.52 16.02 -11.93
N SER A 707 -5.83 15.85 -12.03
CA SER A 707 -6.84 16.89 -11.84
C SER A 707 -8.01 16.44 -10.96
N PHE A 708 -9.02 17.31 -10.80
CA PHE A 708 -10.27 17.00 -10.10
C PHE A 708 -11.39 16.61 -11.07
N TYR A 709 -11.06 16.25 -12.31
CA TYR A 709 -12.07 15.90 -13.32
C TYR A 709 -12.76 14.57 -13.03
N ALA A 710 -12.17 13.68 -12.24
CA ALA A 710 -12.86 12.49 -11.73
C ALA A 710 -14.15 12.87 -10.96
N ALA A 711 -14.06 13.91 -10.11
CA ALA A 711 -15.21 14.43 -9.38
C ALA A 711 -16.23 15.11 -10.31
N ALA A 712 -15.74 15.83 -11.33
CA ALA A 712 -16.61 16.47 -12.32
C ALA A 712 -17.42 15.44 -13.14
N VAL A 713 -16.79 14.35 -13.56
CA VAL A 713 -17.44 13.24 -14.29
C VAL A 713 -18.42 12.50 -13.38
N ALA A 714 -18.04 12.26 -12.11
CA ALA A 714 -18.93 11.64 -11.12
C ALA A 714 -20.19 12.47 -10.89
N TYR A 715 -20.02 13.79 -10.69
CA TYR A 715 -21.12 14.72 -10.51
C TYR A 715 -22.06 14.76 -11.71
N TYR A 716 -21.49 14.77 -12.92
CA TYR A 716 -22.29 14.70 -14.15
C TYR A 716 -23.10 13.40 -14.22
N GLY A 717 -22.47 12.24 -13.96
CA GLY A 717 -23.11 10.93 -14.02
C GLY A 717 -24.25 10.79 -13.02
N ASN A 718 -24.08 11.29 -11.80
CA ASN A 718 -25.10 11.24 -10.76
C ASN A 718 -26.32 12.10 -11.10
N ARG A 719 -26.14 13.21 -11.83
CA ARG A 719 -27.18 14.22 -12.03
C ARG A 719 -27.90 14.20 -13.35
N ASN A 720 -27.32 13.55 -14.35
CA ASN A 720 -27.85 13.56 -15.70
C ASN A 720 -28.25 12.17 -16.10
N ASP A 721 -29.38 12.05 -16.78
CA ASP A 721 -29.71 10.84 -17.50
C ASP A 721 -28.71 10.64 -18.65
N VAL A 722 -27.81 9.66 -18.48
CA VAL A 722 -26.75 9.39 -19.44
C VAL A 722 -27.27 8.67 -20.69
N ASN A 723 -28.45 8.05 -20.64
CA ASN A 723 -29.02 7.30 -21.76
C ASN A 723 -30.50 7.62 -21.99
N SER A 724 -30.75 8.79 -22.58
CA SER A 724 -32.10 9.25 -22.96
C SER A 724 -32.85 8.41 -24.00
N ARG A 725 -32.26 7.31 -24.48
CA ARG A 725 -32.93 6.36 -25.37
C ARG A 725 -33.77 5.33 -24.61
N VAL A 726 -33.50 5.13 -23.32
CA VAL A 726 -34.23 4.17 -22.47
C VAL A 726 -35.19 4.87 -21.51
N PRO A 727 -36.27 4.20 -21.08
CA PRO A 727 -37.21 4.77 -20.11
C PRO A 727 -36.54 4.99 -18.74
N ASN A 728 -36.91 6.10 -18.09
CA ASN A 728 -36.39 6.57 -16.79
C ASN A 728 -34.90 6.96 -16.81
N ASP A 729 -34.55 7.83 -15.86
CA ASP A 729 -33.20 8.37 -15.76
C ASP A 729 -32.19 7.29 -15.34
N GLN A 730 -31.11 7.22 -16.10
CA GLN A 730 -29.98 6.30 -15.90
C GLN A 730 -28.83 6.98 -15.15
N ASN A 731 -29.13 7.66 -14.04
CA ASN A 731 -28.13 8.29 -13.19
C ASN A 731 -27.12 7.26 -12.67
N ILE A 732 -25.84 7.60 -12.79
CA ILE A 732 -24.72 6.77 -12.36
C ILE A 732 -24.33 7.14 -10.93
N THR A 733 -24.35 6.15 -10.04
CA THR A 733 -23.78 6.31 -8.69
C THR A 733 -22.31 5.90 -8.68
N VAL A 734 -21.43 6.75 -8.14
CA VAL A 734 -19.99 6.49 -8.05
C VAL A 734 -19.59 6.14 -6.63
N ILE A 735 -18.96 4.98 -6.49
CA ILE A 735 -18.28 4.57 -5.26
C ILE A 735 -16.79 4.53 -5.54
N ALA A 736 -15.99 5.18 -4.69
CA ALA A 736 -14.55 5.25 -4.88
C ALA A 736 -13.83 4.60 -3.70
N ALA A 737 -12.91 3.68 -4.01
CA ALA A 737 -11.96 3.14 -3.06
C ALA A 737 -10.55 3.64 -3.43
N GLY A 738 -10.04 4.55 -2.60
CA GLY A 738 -8.72 5.15 -2.75
C GLY A 738 -7.67 4.38 -1.95
N MET A 739 -6.56 4.01 -2.58
CA MET A 739 -5.38 3.51 -1.87
C MET A 739 -4.52 4.69 -1.35
N PRO A 740 -3.79 4.48 -0.25
CA PRO A 740 -2.99 5.53 0.33
C PRO A 740 -1.73 5.75 -0.50
N SER A 741 -1.27 7.01 -0.53
CA SER A 741 -0.01 7.35 -1.19
C SER A 741 1.13 6.54 -0.58
N SER A 742 2.10 6.14 -1.40
CA SER A 742 3.35 5.54 -0.92
C SER A 742 4.31 6.56 -0.33
N LEU A 743 4.05 7.87 -0.46
CA LEU A 743 4.97 8.90 0.03
C LEU A 743 4.93 9.03 1.56
N PRO A 744 6.11 9.07 2.23
CA PRO A 744 6.18 9.29 3.66
C PRO A 744 5.77 10.74 4.00
N GLN A 745 4.74 10.89 4.83
CA GLN A 745 4.32 12.18 5.38
C GLN A 745 4.59 12.23 6.87
N LEU A 746 5.36 13.23 7.30
CA LEU A 746 5.69 13.45 8.70
C LEU A 746 4.77 14.51 9.27
N ALA A 747 3.68 14.06 9.89
CA ALA A 747 2.87 14.90 10.76
C ALA A 747 3.55 15.05 12.12
N ILE A 748 4.12 16.21 12.39
CA ILE A 748 4.86 16.54 13.61
C ILE A 748 3.99 17.45 14.48
N PRO A 749 3.53 16.99 15.65
CA PRO A 749 2.85 17.85 16.61
C PRO A 749 3.80 18.93 17.15
N VAL A 750 3.43 20.20 17.03
CA VAL A 750 4.18 21.36 17.53
C VAL A 750 3.22 22.26 18.30
N GLY A 751 3.15 22.08 19.62
CA GLY A 751 2.14 22.74 20.45
C GLY A 751 0.73 22.24 20.10
N ASP A 752 -0.18 23.15 19.77
CA ASP A 752 -1.55 22.85 19.34
C ASP A 752 -1.67 22.72 17.80
N SER A 753 -0.58 22.93 17.07
CA SER A 753 -0.52 22.85 15.60
C SER A 753 0.16 21.55 15.15
N VAL A 754 -0.11 21.14 13.92
CA VAL A 754 0.59 20.03 13.25
C VAL A 754 1.38 20.60 12.07
N VAL A 755 2.68 20.33 12.05
CA VAL A 755 3.56 20.65 10.92
C VAL A 755 3.76 19.39 10.09
N THR A 756 3.42 19.45 8.81
CA THR A 756 3.58 18.33 7.87
C THR A 756 4.83 18.54 7.03
N ILE A 757 5.70 17.53 6.99
CA ILE A 757 6.92 17.52 6.19
C ILE A 757 6.91 16.34 5.24
N ILE A 758 7.25 16.59 3.97
CA ILE A 758 7.20 15.59 2.91
C ILE A 758 8.51 15.69 2.12
N PRO A 759 9.32 14.63 2.04
CA PRO A 759 10.53 14.63 1.23
C PRO A 759 10.23 15.00 -0.23
N PHE A 760 11.09 15.82 -0.83
CA PHE A 760 10.91 16.30 -2.20
C PHE A 760 12.26 16.57 -2.85
N ALA A 761 12.41 16.22 -4.13
CA ALA A 761 13.62 16.47 -4.89
C ALA A 761 13.31 16.68 -6.39
N LYS A 762 14.21 17.41 -7.07
CA LYS A 762 14.18 17.62 -8.52
C LYS A 762 15.53 17.27 -9.14
N SER A 763 15.52 16.65 -10.32
CA SER A 763 16.70 16.53 -11.18
C SER A 763 16.82 17.82 -12.01
N VAL A 764 17.86 18.61 -11.79
CA VAL A 764 17.97 20.00 -12.24
C VAL A 764 19.05 20.24 -13.30
N GLY A 765 19.92 19.26 -13.54
CA GLY A 765 21.02 19.38 -14.49
C GLY A 765 21.75 18.06 -14.73
N GLY A 766 23.01 18.15 -15.18
CA GLY A 766 23.85 16.98 -15.43
C GLY A 766 23.73 16.43 -16.85
N CYS A 767 23.59 15.12 -16.97
CA CYS A 767 23.44 14.43 -18.26
C CYS A 767 22.05 14.65 -18.90
N LEU A 768 21.82 14.02 -20.07
CA LEU A 768 20.51 13.96 -20.76
C LEU A 768 19.85 15.31 -21.15
N GLY A 769 20.55 16.43 -20.96
CA GLY A 769 20.12 17.75 -21.41
C GLY A 769 19.11 18.44 -20.50
N VAL A 770 18.99 18.03 -19.24
CA VAL A 770 18.19 18.74 -18.23
C VAL A 770 18.74 20.14 -18.03
N VAL A 771 17.86 21.14 -18.02
CA VAL A 771 18.20 22.54 -17.79
C VAL A 771 17.47 23.08 -16.57
N PRO A 772 18.10 23.94 -15.74
CA PRO A 772 17.51 24.43 -14.50
C PRO A 772 16.55 25.63 -14.72
N ASP A 773 16.32 26.03 -15.97
CA ASP A 773 15.50 27.19 -16.30
C ASP A 773 14.04 27.00 -15.85
N GLU A 774 13.50 28.00 -15.17
CA GLU A 774 12.09 28.05 -14.73
C GLU A 774 11.15 27.87 -15.93
N GLY A 775 10.18 26.97 -15.80
CA GLY A 775 9.22 26.61 -16.85
C GLY A 775 9.71 25.54 -17.84
N SER A 776 10.98 25.12 -17.77
CA SER A 776 11.42 23.88 -18.43
C SER A 776 10.95 22.64 -17.65
N PHE A 777 10.88 21.49 -18.31
CA PHE A 777 10.55 20.25 -17.62
C PHE A 777 11.79 19.74 -16.86
N GLN A 778 11.62 19.53 -15.56
CA GLN A 778 12.57 18.81 -14.70
C GLN A 778 11.82 17.63 -14.06
N PRO A 779 12.38 16.42 -14.06
CA PRO A 779 11.80 15.27 -13.37
C PRO A 779 11.61 15.57 -11.89
N THR A 780 10.50 15.10 -11.34
CA THR A 780 10.32 15.01 -9.89
C THR A 780 10.89 13.67 -9.46
N ASN A 781 11.87 13.68 -8.55
CA ASN A 781 12.50 12.46 -8.08
C ASN A 781 11.51 11.62 -7.28
N THR A 782 11.30 10.38 -7.70
CA THR A 782 10.39 9.48 -7.00
C THR A 782 11.03 9.03 -5.69
N VAL A 783 10.25 8.96 -4.61
CA VAL A 783 10.70 8.27 -3.39
C VAL A 783 10.62 6.77 -3.65
N ALA A 784 11.78 6.17 -3.84
CA ALA A 784 11.95 4.75 -4.11
C ALA A 784 11.76 3.90 -2.83
N ASP A 785 12.24 4.39 -1.68
CA ASP A 785 12.12 3.68 -0.40
C ASP A 785 12.31 4.66 0.78
N PHE A 786 11.86 4.32 1.98
CA PHE A 786 12.10 5.12 3.17
C PHE A 786 12.17 4.27 4.46
N TYR A 787 12.95 4.76 5.42
CA TYR A 787 13.18 4.08 6.70
C TYR A 787 13.07 5.06 7.86
N ILE A 788 12.33 4.67 8.90
CA ILE A 788 12.31 5.40 10.17
C ILE A 788 13.39 4.79 11.08
N GLU A 789 14.50 5.52 11.27
CA GLU A 789 15.60 5.07 12.13
C GLU A 789 15.37 5.40 13.61
N GLN A 790 14.70 6.52 13.88
CA GLN A 790 14.35 6.95 15.23
C GLN A 790 13.06 7.77 15.22
N LYS A 791 12.17 7.52 16.17
CA LYS A 791 11.00 8.39 16.42
C LYS A 791 10.74 8.48 17.91
N THR A 792 10.59 9.71 18.39
CA THR A 792 10.15 10.10 19.74
C THR A 792 9.14 11.23 19.60
N ALA A 793 8.57 11.70 20.71
CA ALA A 793 7.56 12.76 20.67
C ALA A 793 8.09 14.09 20.10
N ASP A 794 9.37 14.40 20.31
CA ASP A 794 10.00 15.67 19.95
C ASP A 794 11.14 15.54 18.94
N ARG A 795 11.57 14.32 18.58
CA ARG A 795 12.63 14.07 17.61
C ARG A 795 12.32 12.89 16.71
N GLY A 796 12.66 12.98 15.44
CA GLY A 796 12.69 11.81 14.56
C GLY A 796 13.78 11.91 13.51
N ARG A 797 14.28 10.75 13.07
CA ARG A 797 15.28 10.60 12.03
C ARG A 797 14.81 9.59 11.01
N LEU A 798 14.90 9.97 9.74
CA LEU A 798 14.49 9.19 8.60
C LEU A 798 15.60 9.13 7.56
N ARG A 799 15.59 8.05 6.78
CA ARG A 799 16.38 7.86 5.59
C ARG A 799 15.42 7.70 4.41
N VAL A 800 15.66 8.43 3.33
CA VAL A 800 14.84 8.40 2.12
C VAL A 800 15.73 8.07 0.94
N ASN A 801 15.32 7.09 0.15
CA ASN A 801 15.92 6.74 -1.13
C ASN A 801 15.14 7.45 -2.24
N PHE A 802 15.85 8.18 -3.10
CA PHE A 802 15.32 8.87 -4.25
C PHE A 802 15.86 8.26 -5.55
N GLU A 803 14.96 8.13 -6.51
CA GLU A 803 15.23 7.86 -7.92
C GLU A 803 15.45 9.18 -8.68
N ASP A 804 16.34 9.21 -9.67
CA ASP A 804 16.69 10.40 -10.47
C ASP A 804 15.60 10.79 -11.50
N MET A 805 14.65 9.88 -11.75
CA MET A 805 13.50 10.05 -12.63
C MET A 805 12.13 10.00 -11.92
N GLU A 806 11.12 10.53 -12.61
CA GLU A 806 9.70 10.42 -12.22
C GLU A 806 9.08 9.09 -12.69
N GLN A 807 9.69 8.42 -13.67
CA GLN A 807 9.16 7.22 -14.30
C GLN A 807 10.25 6.36 -14.95
N GLY A 808 10.02 5.05 -15.01
CA GLY A 808 10.78 4.15 -15.86
C GLY A 808 12.22 3.97 -15.40
N ALA A 809 13.17 4.32 -16.28
CA ALA A 809 14.61 4.23 -16.00
C ALA A 809 15.03 2.86 -15.45
N ASP A 810 15.92 2.82 -14.45
CA ASP A 810 16.21 1.67 -13.61
C ASP A 810 15.40 1.62 -12.32
N HIS A 811 14.84 2.75 -11.89
CA HIS A 811 13.96 2.83 -10.72
C HIS A 811 14.62 2.21 -9.49
N ASP A 812 15.85 2.59 -9.16
CA ASP A 812 16.63 2.04 -8.04
C ASP A 812 17.07 3.10 -7.01
N MET A 813 18.36 3.28 -6.76
CA MET A 813 18.89 4.20 -5.75
C MET A 813 19.87 5.15 -6.41
N ASP A 814 19.42 6.39 -6.61
CA ASP A 814 20.27 7.45 -7.15
C ASP A 814 20.71 8.44 -6.06
N ALA A 815 19.92 8.62 -5.00
CA ALA A 815 20.29 9.44 -3.86
C ALA A 815 19.67 8.97 -2.55
N ILE A 816 20.49 8.90 -1.49
CA ILE A 816 20.03 8.67 -0.11
C ILE A 816 20.20 9.94 0.71
N VAL A 817 19.10 10.38 1.31
CA VAL A 817 19.04 11.59 2.14
C VAL A 817 18.55 11.27 3.53
N PHE A 818 19.22 11.82 4.54
CA PHE A 818 18.71 11.82 5.91
C PHE A 818 17.91 13.07 6.21
N TYR A 819 16.79 12.88 6.88
CA TYR A 819 15.97 13.93 7.44
C TYR A 819 15.91 13.75 8.96
N GLU A 820 16.34 14.75 9.71
CA GLU A 820 16.18 14.79 11.17
C GLU A 820 15.33 16.00 11.55
N TYR A 821 14.27 15.77 12.31
CA TYR A 821 13.48 16.84 12.92
C TYR A 821 13.67 16.86 14.44
N GLN A 822 13.63 18.06 15.00
CA GLN A 822 13.62 18.27 16.44
C GLN A 822 12.70 19.43 16.81
N VAL A 823 11.79 19.20 17.74
CA VAL A 823 10.80 20.17 18.22
C VAL A 823 11.34 20.87 19.47
N TYR A 824 11.24 22.20 19.48
CA TYR A 824 11.58 23.07 20.62
C TYR A 824 10.49 24.12 20.82
N GLY A 825 9.58 23.90 21.77
CA GLY A 825 8.46 24.81 22.02
C GLY A 825 7.52 24.88 20.81
N ASN A 826 7.41 26.05 20.18
CA ASN A 826 6.59 26.27 18.97
C ASN A 826 7.40 26.25 17.66
N THR A 827 8.62 25.71 17.71
CA THR A 827 9.55 25.68 16.58
C THR A 827 9.94 24.24 16.27
N VAL A 828 10.04 23.91 15.00
CA VAL A 828 10.62 22.66 14.51
C VAL A 828 11.90 22.95 13.73
N THR A 829 12.98 22.29 14.09
CA THR A 829 14.27 22.37 13.39
C THR A 829 14.44 21.14 12.51
N MET A 830 14.68 21.36 11.23
CA MET A 830 14.96 20.35 10.21
C MET A 830 16.44 20.35 9.84
N SER A 831 17.09 19.19 9.94
CA SER A 831 18.42 18.93 9.39
C SER A 831 18.28 17.93 8.24
N VAL A 832 18.95 18.24 7.13
CA VAL A 832 18.98 17.39 5.93
C VAL A 832 20.44 17.12 5.57
N VAL A 833 20.77 15.84 5.33
CA VAL A 833 22.11 15.40 4.91
C VAL A 833 21.99 14.54 3.65
N SER A 834 22.70 14.93 2.60
CA SER A 834 22.91 14.11 1.41
C SER A 834 24.01 13.08 1.70
N GLU A 835 23.61 11.82 1.94
CA GLU A 835 24.52 10.78 2.44
C GLU A 835 25.17 9.99 1.32
N SER A 836 24.46 9.64 0.26
CA SER A 836 25.05 8.95 -0.90
C SER A 836 24.29 9.31 -2.15
N ALA A 837 24.96 9.24 -3.27
CA ALA A 837 24.34 9.42 -4.57
C ALA A 837 25.14 8.67 -5.63
N SER A 838 24.45 8.28 -6.70
CA SER A 838 24.99 7.57 -7.83
C SER A 838 24.12 7.84 -9.05
N SER A 839 24.26 9.01 -9.64
CA SER A 839 23.57 9.36 -10.89
C SER A 839 24.50 10.20 -11.79
N CYS A 840 24.12 10.35 -13.06
CA CYS A 840 24.71 11.38 -13.91
C CYS A 840 23.88 12.68 -13.98
N LEU A 841 22.66 12.65 -13.46
CA LEU A 841 21.83 13.84 -13.27
C LEU A 841 22.25 14.53 -11.98
N ILE A 842 22.13 15.86 -11.96
CA ILE A 842 22.33 16.65 -10.75
C ILE A 842 20.97 16.75 -10.05
N GLN A 843 20.87 16.23 -8.83
CA GLN A 843 19.66 16.24 -8.01
C GLN A 843 19.78 17.27 -6.89
N HIS A 844 18.74 18.11 -6.76
CA HIS A 844 18.56 19.02 -5.63
C HIS A 844 17.47 18.47 -4.72
N LEU A 845 17.80 18.25 -3.45
CA LEU A 845 16.98 17.50 -2.51
C LEU A 845 16.59 18.35 -1.30
N GLY A 846 15.41 18.07 -0.76
CA GLY A 846 14.85 18.78 0.37
C GLY A 846 13.44 18.32 0.71
N TYR A 847 12.54 19.24 0.98
CA TYR A 847 11.21 18.90 1.50
C TYR A 847 10.16 19.98 1.19
N ILE A 848 8.90 19.54 1.17
CA ILE A 848 7.72 20.39 1.25
C ILE A 848 7.31 20.48 2.71
N ILE A 849 7.03 21.68 3.20
CA ILE A 849 6.55 21.92 4.55
C ILE A 849 5.23 22.68 4.53
N SER A 850 4.28 22.25 5.38
CA SER A 850 3.03 22.99 5.63
C SER A 850 2.67 23.01 7.11
N GLY A 851 1.91 24.02 7.55
CA GLY A 851 1.52 24.22 8.95
C GLY A 851 2.44 25.17 9.73
N THR A 852 3.27 25.93 9.02
CA THR A 852 4.26 26.87 9.56
C THR A 852 3.98 28.30 9.10
N THR A 853 4.74 29.27 9.61
CA THR A 853 4.70 30.66 9.10
C THR A 853 5.39 30.82 7.74
N GLU A 854 6.14 29.81 7.28
CA GLU A 854 6.93 29.80 6.05
C GLU A 854 6.68 28.46 5.32
N ASP A 855 5.47 28.28 4.81
CA ASP A 855 5.08 27.09 4.05
C ASP A 855 5.61 27.13 2.61
N GLY A 856 5.90 25.97 2.05
CA GLY A 856 6.35 25.86 0.66
C GLY A 856 7.31 24.70 0.39
N THR A 857 7.93 24.75 -0.79
CA THR A 857 8.98 23.81 -1.21
C THR A 857 10.35 24.38 -0.89
N TYR A 858 11.22 23.56 -0.29
CA TYR A 858 12.57 23.92 0.11
C TYR A 858 13.55 22.86 -0.38
N LEU A 859 14.28 23.13 -1.47
CA LEU A 859 15.46 22.34 -1.84
C LEU A 859 16.67 22.94 -1.12
N VAL A 860 17.40 22.13 -0.37
CA VAL A 860 18.37 22.62 0.64
C VAL A 860 19.74 21.96 0.53
N VAL A 861 19.84 20.83 -0.15
CA VAL A 861 21.09 20.12 -0.41
C VAL A 861 21.16 19.67 -1.86
N ARG A 862 22.36 19.51 -2.38
CA ARG A 862 22.61 18.76 -3.63
C ARG A 862 22.96 17.32 -3.31
N ASP A 863 22.85 16.45 -4.29
CA ASP A 863 23.38 15.08 -4.23
C ASP A 863 24.89 15.04 -3.93
N ARG A 864 25.34 13.91 -3.39
CA ARG A 864 26.68 13.77 -2.81
C ARG A 864 27.79 13.72 -3.88
N ASP A 865 27.48 13.22 -5.06
CA ASP A 865 28.42 12.97 -6.15
C ASP A 865 28.55 14.14 -7.13
N THR A 866 27.70 15.17 -7.05
CA THR A 866 27.95 16.45 -7.72
C THR A 866 29.16 17.17 -7.11
N ASP A 867 29.94 17.90 -7.90
CA ASP A 867 30.97 18.81 -7.40
C ASP A 867 30.41 20.22 -7.25
N GLU A 868 30.90 21.03 -6.30
CA GLU A 868 30.43 22.42 -6.14
C GLU A 868 30.59 23.26 -7.41
N SER A 869 31.55 22.93 -8.28
CA SER A 869 31.75 23.61 -9.56
C SER A 869 30.81 23.15 -10.68
N ALA A 870 30.18 21.99 -10.51
CA ALA A 870 29.23 21.41 -11.47
C ALA A 870 27.78 21.76 -11.12
N ASP A 871 27.52 22.06 -9.84
CA ASP A 871 26.21 22.45 -9.33
C ASP A 871 25.60 23.64 -10.08
N VAL A 872 24.29 23.58 -10.34
CA VAL A 872 23.56 24.58 -11.10
C VAL A 872 22.59 25.32 -10.19
N ASN A 873 22.43 26.63 -10.35
CA ASN A 873 21.41 27.34 -9.56
C ASN A 873 20.02 26.96 -10.08
N TYR A 874 19.12 26.58 -9.18
CA TYR A 874 17.73 26.26 -9.48
C TYR A 874 16.76 27.14 -8.67
N PHE A 875 15.59 27.45 -9.24
CA PHE A 875 14.68 28.46 -8.66
C PHE A 875 13.99 27.99 -7.37
N LEU A 876 14.03 26.70 -7.03
CA LEU A 876 13.51 26.17 -5.75
C LEU A 876 14.59 26.04 -4.66
N ASP A 877 15.83 26.44 -4.96
CA ASP A 877 16.94 26.35 -4.03
C ASP A 877 16.78 27.32 -2.87
N THR A 878 17.09 26.84 -1.67
CA THR A 878 16.99 27.61 -0.44
C THR A 878 18.24 27.44 0.42
N PRO A 879 19.01 28.52 0.68
CA PRO A 879 18.83 29.88 0.15
C PRO A 879 19.19 30.02 -1.34
N GLN A 880 18.45 30.85 -2.09
CA GLN A 880 18.86 31.24 -3.43
C GLN A 880 20.11 32.14 -3.36
N HIS A 881 21.27 31.59 -3.71
CA HIS A 881 22.54 32.32 -3.76
C HIS A 881 23.19 32.16 -5.13
N PRO A 882 22.97 33.11 -6.06
CA PRO A 882 23.51 33.03 -7.41
C PRO A 882 25.03 32.78 -7.40
N GLY A 883 25.42 31.64 -7.96
CA GLY A 883 26.83 31.24 -8.10
C GLY A 883 27.42 30.52 -6.89
N SER A 884 26.60 30.09 -5.93
CA SER A 884 27.02 29.22 -4.83
C SER A 884 26.30 27.88 -4.94
N ALA A 885 27.05 26.79 -4.84
CA ALA A 885 26.47 25.45 -4.83
C ALA A 885 25.64 25.21 -3.56
N LEU A 886 24.61 24.38 -3.64
CA LEU A 886 23.95 23.86 -2.45
C LEU A 886 24.93 23.04 -1.60
N PRO A 887 24.82 23.08 -0.26
CA PRO A 887 25.66 22.28 0.61
C PRO A 887 25.23 20.80 0.60
N LEU A 888 26.04 19.91 1.18
CA LEU A 888 25.65 18.51 1.43
C LEU A 888 24.91 18.33 2.78
N HIS A 889 24.90 19.37 3.62
CA HIS A 889 24.18 19.41 4.89
C HIS A 889 23.55 20.78 5.09
N SER A 890 22.27 20.79 5.45
CA SER A 890 21.52 22.01 5.73
C SER A 890 20.72 21.86 7.03
N THR A 891 20.54 22.96 7.76
CA THR A 891 19.69 23.01 8.94
C THR A 891 18.86 24.28 8.92
N ARG A 892 17.55 24.14 9.13
CA ARG A 892 16.58 25.25 9.13
C ARG A 892 15.56 25.10 10.23
N SER A 893 15.09 26.20 10.80
CA SER A 893 14.04 26.20 11.83
C SER A 893 12.79 26.90 11.33
N PHE A 894 11.63 26.33 11.62
CA PHE A 894 10.32 26.83 11.24
C PHE A 894 9.48 27.07 12.49
N THR A 895 8.74 28.17 12.51
CA THR A 895 7.77 28.43 13.58
C THR A 895 6.42 27.89 13.15
N ALA A 896 5.77 27.09 14.00
CA ALA A 896 4.43 26.61 13.72
C ALA A 896 3.47 27.80 13.54
N GLY A 897 2.72 27.77 12.44
CA GLY A 897 1.84 28.84 12.03
C GLY A 897 0.49 28.75 12.72
N SER A 898 -0.25 29.85 12.70
CA SER A 898 -1.68 29.88 13.02
C SER A 898 -2.57 29.77 11.77
N SER A 899 -1.96 29.55 10.59
CA SER A 899 -2.65 29.53 9.30
C SER A 899 -3.24 28.16 8.96
N GLU A 900 -4.30 28.16 8.16
CA GLU A 900 -4.84 26.97 7.51
C GLU A 900 -3.77 26.28 6.66
N GLN A 901 -3.78 24.94 6.66
CA GLN A 901 -2.86 24.13 5.87
C GLN A 901 -2.95 24.53 4.39
N LYS A 902 -1.80 24.65 3.73
CA LYS A 902 -1.70 25.02 2.30
C LYS A 902 -1.92 23.83 1.35
N MET A 903 -2.08 22.63 1.89
CA MET A 903 -2.48 21.46 1.12
C MET A 903 -3.98 21.48 0.85
N LEU A 904 -4.41 20.91 -0.28
CA LEU A 904 -5.83 20.73 -0.54
C LEU A 904 -6.44 19.78 0.51
N PRO A 905 -7.64 20.07 1.05
CA PRO A 905 -8.21 19.30 2.16
C PRO A 905 -8.44 17.82 1.84
N HIS A 906 -8.90 17.54 0.61
CA HIS A 906 -9.23 16.19 0.16
C HIS A 906 -8.73 15.93 -1.26
N ASN A 907 -8.57 14.65 -1.58
CA ASN A 907 -8.10 14.18 -2.88
C ASN A 907 -9.25 14.05 -3.91
N PRO A 908 -8.96 13.93 -5.21
CA PRO A 908 -10.00 13.86 -6.25
C PRO A 908 -11.00 12.71 -6.07
N LEU A 909 -10.59 11.53 -5.60
CA LEU A 909 -11.50 10.39 -5.41
C LEU A 909 -12.46 10.59 -4.24
N TRP A 910 -12.04 11.31 -3.20
CA TRP A 910 -12.92 11.73 -2.11
C TRP A 910 -14.07 12.61 -2.65
N TYR A 911 -13.74 13.61 -3.47
CA TYR A 911 -14.76 14.45 -4.11
C TYR A 911 -15.60 13.66 -5.12
N ALA A 912 -15.03 12.69 -5.83
CA ALA A 912 -15.77 11.84 -6.76
C ALA A 912 -16.83 10.98 -6.06
N ALA A 913 -16.53 10.46 -4.87
CA ALA A 913 -17.50 9.75 -4.05
C ALA A 913 -18.59 10.69 -3.51
N LYS A 914 -18.22 11.84 -2.92
CA LYS A 914 -19.18 12.82 -2.39
C LYS A 914 -20.15 13.30 -3.46
N TRP A 915 -19.61 13.82 -4.56
CA TRP A 915 -20.41 14.44 -5.61
C TRP A 915 -21.03 13.43 -6.59
N GLY A 916 -20.57 12.18 -6.58
CA GLY A 916 -21.06 11.12 -7.45
C GLY A 916 -22.11 10.21 -6.84
N ALA A 917 -22.43 10.34 -5.54
CA ALA A 917 -23.35 9.44 -4.87
C ALA A 917 -24.28 10.07 -3.82
N PHE A 918 -24.24 11.40 -3.65
CA PHE A 918 -25.13 12.11 -2.73
C PHE A 918 -26.62 11.95 -3.11
N GLU A 919 -27.47 12.05 -2.10
CA GLU A 919 -28.92 12.05 -2.23
C GLU A 919 -29.45 13.45 -1.93
N ASP A 920 -29.90 14.17 -2.97
CA ASP A 920 -30.36 15.56 -2.85
C ASP A 920 -31.71 15.62 -2.11
N HIS A 921 -31.67 15.87 -0.80
CA HIS A 921 -32.87 15.92 0.05
C HIS A 921 -33.55 17.29 0.00
N ASN A 922 -32.82 18.35 -0.37
CA ASN A 922 -33.30 19.72 -0.33
C ASN A 922 -33.62 20.31 -1.74
N GLY A 923 -33.31 19.57 -2.81
CA GLY A 923 -33.59 19.91 -4.21
C GLY A 923 -32.68 20.98 -4.79
N ASN A 924 -31.59 21.36 -4.10
CA ASN A 924 -30.66 22.41 -4.54
C ASN A 924 -29.56 21.87 -5.44
N ASN A 925 -29.54 20.55 -5.67
CA ASN A 925 -28.68 19.91 -6.62
C ASN A 925 -27.19 19.98 -6.26
N VAL A 926 -26.83 20.12 -4.98
CA VAL A 926 -25.44 20.11 -4.47
C VAL A 926 -25.37 19.40 -3.10
N PRO A 927 -24.27 18.70 -2.76
CA PRO A 927 -24.12 18.03 -1.46
C PRO A 927 -23.69 19.01 -0.36
N ASP A 928 -24.56 19.95 0.01
CA ASP A 928 -24.29 20.99 1.01
C ASP A 928 -24.84 20.67 2.41
N ASP A 929 -25.78 19.73 2.52
CA ASP A 929 -26.22 19.17 3.79
C ASP A 929 -25.45 17.87 4.08
N PRO A 930 -24.78 17.73 5.24
CA PRO A 930 -24.07 16.51 5.62
C PRO A 930 -24.94 15.24 5.53
N THR A 931 -26.25 15.34 5.75
CA THR A 931 -27.15 14.18 5.67
C THR A 931 -27.29 13.60 4.26
N GLU A 932 -26.87 14.32 3.22
CA GLU A 932 -26.96 13.90 1.83
C GLU A 932 -25.78 13.02 1.40
N TRP A 933 -24.67 13.03 2.15
CA TRP A 933 -23.42 12.35 1.75
C TRP A 933 -22.62 11.69 2.90
N ASP A 934 -22.89 12.07 4.15
CA ASP A 934 -22.22 11.61 5.38
C ASP A 934 -23.29 11.36 6.46
N ALA A 935 -24.02 10.25 6.31
CA ALA A 935 -25.12 9.90 7.20
C ALA A 935 -24.63 9.54 8.62
N ASP A 936 -23.42 8.98 8.74
CA ASP A 936 -22.83 8.56 10.02
C ASP A 936 -22.05 9.68 10.76
N LYS A 937 -21.81 10.81 10.08
CA LYS A 937 -21.21 12.04 10.59
C LYS A 937 -19.75 11.87 10.96
N ASP A 938 -19.02 11.02 10.26
CA ASP A 938 -17.60 10.80 10.45
C ASP A 938 -16.71 11.81 9.67
N GLY A 939 -17.31 12.65 8.81
CA GLY A 939 -16.62 13.63 7.98
C GLY A 939 -16.06 13.06 6.67
N THR A 940 -16.35 11.80 6.37
CA THR A 940 -15.96 11.09 5.15
C THR A 940 -17.24 10.67 4.40
N PRO A 941 -17.27 10.77 3.06
CA PRO A 941 -18.45 10.35 2.32
C PRO A 941 -18.74 8.87 2.53
N ASP A 942 -20.01 8.50 2.73
CA ASP A 942 -20.46 7.11 2.94
C ASP A 942 -20.02 6.16 1.79
N HIS A 943 -19.81 6.75 0.61
CA HIS A 943 -19.40 6.08 -0.62
C HIS A 943 -17.90 6.25 -0.95
N TYR A 944 -17.13 6.82 -0.04
CA TYR A 944 -15.67 6.93 -0.13
C TYR A 944 -15.00 5.98 0.84
N PHE A 945 -14.09 5.17 0.32
CA PHE A 945 -13.34 4.22 1.11
C PHE A 945 -11.87 4.53 0.94
N TYR A 946 -11.29 5.25 1.90
CA TYR A 946 -9.84 5.43 1.96
C TYR A 946 -9.23 4.23 2.68
N GLY A 947 -8.48 3.44 1.95
CA GLY A 947 -7.71 2.34 2.51
C GLY A 947 -6.47 2.88 3.21
N SER A 948 -6.58 3.74 4.24
CA SER A 948 -5.43 4.08 5.08
C SER A 948 -4.72 2.81 5.59
N SER A 949 -5.43 1.69 5.62
CA SER A 949 -4.88 0.38 5.91
C SER A 949 -5.52 -0.70 5.05
N MET A 950 -4.71 -1.54 4.40
CA MET A 950 -5.16 -2.72 3.64
C MET A 950 -5.95 -3.71 4.51
N LEU A 951 -5.86 -3.57 5.84
CA LEU A 951 -6.61 -4.33 6.83
C LEU A 951 -8.14 -4.18 6.70
N ARG A 952 -8.61 -2.98 6.36
CA ARG A 952 -10.05 -2.67 6.32
C ARG A 952 -10.63 -2.78 4.91
N LEU A 953 -9.81 -3.08 3.90
CA LEU A 953 -10.24 -3.08 2.49
C LEU A 953 -11.42 -4.03 2.22
N GLU A 954 -11.42 -5.24 2.79
CA GLU A 954 -12.55 -6.17 2.64
C GLU A 954 -13.83 -5.61 3.26
N GLU A 955 -13.75 -5.09 4.49
CA GLU A 955 -14.88 -4.51 5.20
C GLU A 955 -15.46 -3.34 4.41
N GLN A 956 -14.60 -2.42 3.99
CA GLN A 956 -14.98 -1.19 3.28
C GLN A 956 -15.58 -1.50 1.91
N LEU A 957 -14.96 -2.36 1.11
CA LEU A 957 -15.55 -2.77 -0.16
C LEU A 957 -16.84 -3.58 0.05
N ASN A 958 -16.96 -4.38 1.11
CA ASN A 958 -18.22 -5.07 1.38
C ASN A 958 -19.35 -4.07 1.74
N LYS A 959 -19.03 -3.01 2.49
CA LYS A 959 -19.97 -1.89 2.74
C LYS A 959 -20.38 -1.22 1.42
N SER A 960 -19.43 -0.99 0.50
CA SER A 960 -19.72 -0.48 -0.85
C SER A 960 -20.78 -1.32 -1.57
N PHE A 961 -20.58 -2.63 -1.64
CA PHE A 961 -21.51 -3.52 -2.35
C PHE A 961 -22.86 -3.59 -1.62
N ALA A 962 -22.86 -3.59 -0.28
CA ALA A 962 -24.09 -3.54 0.49
C ALA A 962 -24.89 -2.25 0.23
N ALA A 963 -24.22 -1.10 0.12
CA ALA A 963 -24.85 0.18 -0.21
C ALA A 963 -25.47 0.17 -1.62
N MET A 964 -24.78 -0.40 -2.63
CA MET A 964 -25.35 -0.59 -3.98
C MET A 964 -26.63 -1.43 -3.96
N MET A 965 -26.66 -2.48 -3.13
CA MET A 965 -27.86 -3.30 -2.97
C MET A 965 -29.00 -2.53 -2.31
N GLN A 966 -28.73 -1.72 -1.28
CA GLN A 966 -29.76 -0.93 -0.60
C GLN A 966 -30.48 0.03 -1.58
N LYS A 967 -29.74 0.68 -2.48
CA LYS A 967 -30.32 1.57 -3.52
C LYS A 967 -31.14 0.84 -4.61
N THR A 968 -31.12 -0.49 -4.65
CA THR A 968 -31.83 -1.30 -5.68
C THR A 968 -33.01 -2.11 -5.14
N VAL A 969 -33.26 -2.12 -3.84
CA VAL A 969 -34.38 -2.88 -3.27
C VAL A 969 -35.70 -2.11 -3.40
N SER A 970 -36.52 -2.49 -4.38
CA SER A 970 -37.97 -2.30 -4.35
C SER A 970 -38.64 -3.58 -3.83
N GLY A 971 -39.63 -3.43 -2.95
CA GLY A 971 -40.17 -4.48 -2.08
C GLY A 971 -40.75 -5.72 -2.79
N SER A 972 -40.85 -6.85 -2.08
CA SER A 972 -41.37 -8.09 -2.67
C SER A 972 -42.87 -8.08 -2.97
N ALA A 973 -43.24 -8.97 -3.90
CA ALA A 973 -44.59 -9.25 -4.37
C ALA A 973 -45.64 -9.31 -3.24
N ALA A 974 -46.65 -8.45 -3.30
CA ALA A 974 -47.81 -8.49 -2.41
C ALA A 974 -48.72 -9.68 -2.74
N ALA A 975 -49.07 -10.49 -1.74
CA ALA A 975 -50.11 -11.51 -1.85
C ALA A 975 -51.46 -10.90 -1.46
N VAL A 976 -52.38 -10.78 -2.42
CA VAL A 976 -53.75 -10.31 -2.16
C VAL A 976 -54.63 -11.52 -1.82
N TRP A 977 -55.18 -11.56 -0.61
CA TRP A 977 -56.19 -12.56 -0.25
C TRP A 977 -57.57 -11.91 -0.29
N SER A 978 -58.37 -12.22 -1.31
CA SER A 978 -59.75 -11.75 -1.44
C SER A 978 -60.73 -12.81 -0.90
N ALA A 979 -61.40 -12.49 0.20
CA ALA A 979 -62.46 -13.33 0.76
C ALA A 979 -63.80 -13.05 0.06
N GLY A 980 -63.94 -13.46 -1.20
CA GLY A 980 -65.23 -13.65 -1.88
C GLY A 980 -65.98 -12.39 -2.33
N GLY A 981 -66.12 -12.25 -3.66
CA GLY A 981 -67.30 -11.70 -4.34
C GLY A 981 -67.63 -10.20 -4.23
N LYS A 982 -67.28 -9.49 -3.14
CA LYS A 982 -67.48 -8.04 -2.99
C LYS A 982 -66.46 -7.41 -2.05
N GLY A 983 -65.47 -6.74 -2.65
CA GLY A 983 -64.86 -5.51 -2.13
C GLY A 983 -63.81 -5.62 -1.03
N GLU A 984 -64.09 -6.31 0.08
CA GLU A 984 -63.22 -6.25 1.26
C GLU A 984 -62.17 -7.37 1.27
N GLY A 985 -60.94 -7.03 1.65
CA GLY A 985 -59.82 -7.97 1.62
C GLY A 985 -58.63 -7.52 2.45
N MET A 986 -57.58 -8.34 2.43
CA MET A 986 -56.32 -8.02 3.09
C MET A 986 -55.19 -8.22 2.08
N LEU A 987 -54.34 -7.20 1.97
CA LEU A 987 -53.10 -7.24 1.23
C LEU A 987 -51.99 -7.57 2.21
N LEU A 988 -51.37 -8.73 2.03
CA LEU A 988 -50.21 -9.15 2.81
C LEU A 988 -48.96 -8.88 1.98
N GLN A 989 -48.11 -8.00 2.47
CA GLN A 989 -46.81 -7.75 1.87
C GLN A 989 -45.73 -8.24 2.83
N ALA A 990 -45.03 -9.29 2.41
CA ALA A 990 -43.72 -9.56 2.97
C ALA A 990 -42.72 -8.63 2.27
N TYR A 991 -41.76 -8.07 2.99
CA TYR A 991 -40.55 -7.50 2.42
C TYR A 991 -39.35 -7.89 3.26
N PHE A 992 -38.20 -8.02 2.62
CA PHE A 992 -36.97 -8.42 3.28
C PHE A 992 -35.97 -7.29 3.16
N LYS A 993 -35.40 -6.88 4.29
CA LYS A 993 -34.22 -6.02 4.29
C LYS A 993 -32.99 -6.93 4.32
N PRO A 994 -32.12 -6.88 3.29
CA PRO A 994 -30.91 -7.70 3.25
C PRO A 994 -30.02 -7.45 4.48
N TYR A 995 -30.04 -6.21 4.97
CA TYR A 995 -29.32 -5.75 6.15
C TYR A 995 -30.22 -4.83 6.98
N LEU A 996 -30.21 -5.02 8.29
CA LEU A 996 -30.79 -4.10 9.25
C LEU A 996 -29.75 -3.78 10.30
N THR A 997 -29.25 -2.56 10.30
CA THR A 997 -28.25 -2.09 11.26
C THR A 997 -28.93 -1.36 12.41
N ASP A 998 -28.49 -1.59 13.64
CA ASP A 998 -28.94 -0.79 14.77
C ASP A 998 -28.54 0.69 14.62
N THR A 999 -29.14 1.55 15.44
CA THR A 999 -28.95 3.01 15.38
C THR A 999 -27.53 3.46 15.71
N ASN A 1000 -26.66 2.56 16.16
CA ASN A 1000 -25.28 2.84 16.53
C ASN A 1000 -24.27 2.19 15.55
N GLY A 1001 -24.73 1.53 14.48
CA GLY A 1001 -23.86 0.90 13.48
C GLY A 1001 -23.18 -0.41 13.92
N LEU A 1002 -23.41 -0.88 15.16
CA LEU A 1002 -22.58 -1.92 15.78
C LEU A 1002 -23.09 -3.35 15.53
N HIS A 1003 -24.37 -3.48 15.18
CA HIS A 1003 -25.00 -4.78 14.98
C HIS A 1003 -25.87 -4.79 13.73
N THR A 1004 -25.48 -5.63 12.76
CA THR A 1004 -26.19 -5.83 11.51
C THR A 1004 -26.87 -7.20 11.50
N ILE A 1005 -28.20 -7.21 11.39
CA ILE A 1005 -28.99 -8.41 11.18
C ILE A 1005 -29.17 -8.59 9.68
N THR A 1006 -28.80 -9.75 9.14
CA THR A 1006 -28.98 -10.08 7.73
C THR A 1006 -30.34 -10.72 7.49
N TRP A 1007 -30.97 -10.42 6.35
CA TRP A 1007 -32.27 -10.96 5.93
C TRP A 1007 -33.41 -10.77 6.96
N ALA A 1008 -33.57 -9.55 7.46
CA ALA A 1008 -34.69 -9.20 8.32
C ALA A 1008 -35.99 -9.21 7.50
N GLY A 1009 -36.87 -10.18 7.77
CA GLY A 1009 -38.17 -10.28 7.15
C GLY A 1009 -39.21 -9.46 7.91
N TYR A 1010 -39.92 -8.60 7.17
CA TYR A 1010 -41.07 -7.85 7.64
C TYR A 1010 -42.31 -8.39 6.95
N LEU A 1011 -43.40 -8.50 7.71
CA LEU A 1011 -44.72 -8.81 7.18
C LEU A 1011 -45.64 -7.67 7.59
N GLN A 1012 -46.17 -6.95 6.60
CA GLN A 1012 -47.21 -5.95 6.81
C GLN A 1012 -48.52 -6.39 6.19
N SER A 1013 -49.62 -6.05 6.85
CA SER A 1013 -50.98 -6.28 6.37
C SER A 1013 -51.68 -4.95 6.17
N LEU A 1014 -52.07 -4.66 4.94
CA LEU A 1014 -52.92 -3.53 4.60
C LEU A 1014 -54.34 -4.03 4.37
N TRP A 1015 -55.33 -3.25 4.79
CA TRP A 1015 -56.73 -3.58 4.56
C TRP A 1015 -57.17 -3.05 3.20
N ILE A 1016 -58.08 -3.77 2.55
CA ILE A 1016 -58.79 -3.30 1.37
C ILE A 1016 -60.24 -3.08 1.80
N ASP A 1017 -60.71 -1.83 1.75
CA ASP A 1017 -62.08 -1.50 2.11
C ASP A 1017 -63.08 -1.93 1.02
N SER A 1018 -64.39 -1.81 1.30
CA SER A 1018 -65.45 -2.22 0.35
C SER A 1018 -65.42 -1.50 -1.00
N TYR A 1019 -64.68 -0.40 -1.12
CA TYR A 1019 -64.51 0.39 -2.33
C TYR A 1019 -63.19 0.09 -3.07
N GLY A 1020 -62.37 -0.83 -2.53
CA GLY A 1020 -61.07 -1.20 -3.10
C GLY A 1020 -59.91 -0.31 -2.65
N ASN A 1021 -60.12 0.60 -1.69
CA ASN A 1021 -59.04 1.46 -1.21
C ASN A 1021 -58.17 0.74 -0.18
N LEU A 1022 -56.86 0.95 -0.25
CA LEU A 1022 -55.93 0.50 0.77
C LEU A 1022 -56.08 1.34 2.04
N ARG A 1023 -56.11 0.70 3.21
CA ARG A 1023 -56.19 1.37 4.50
C ARG A 1023 -55.14 0.85 5.47
N GLU A 1024 -54.52 1.78 6.18
CA GLU A 1024 -53.65 1.53 7.33
C GLU A 1024 -54.50 1.55 8.61
N ASP A 1025 -54.23 0.63 9.54
CA ASP A 1025 -54.80 0.64 10.90
C ASP A 1025 -54.26 1.85 11.67
N THR A 1026 -54.88 3.00 11.44
CA THR A 1026 -54.36 4.30 11.87
C THR A 1026 -54.51 4.44 13.39
N VAL A 1027 -55.57 3.85 13.94
CA VAL A 1027 -55.91 3.91 15.36
C VAL A 1027 -55.37 2.72 16.15
N HIS A 1028 -54.70 1.76 15.48
CA HIS A 1028 -54.05 0.58 16.06
C HIS A 1028 -55.03 -0.30 16.86
N ASP A 1029 -56.27 -0.43 16.39
CA ASP A 1029 -57.33 -1.17 17.05
C ASP A 1029 -57.55 -2.59 16.47
N TYR A 1030 -56.76 -2.94 15.44
CA TYR A 1030 -56.79 -4.20 14.72
C TYR A 1030 -58.14 -4.49 14.03
N HIS A 1031 -58.95 -3.46 13.75
CA HIS A 1031 -60.24 -3.59 13.11
C HIS A 1031 -60.45 -2.49 12.07
N LEU A 1032 -60.68 -2.85 10.80
CA LEU A 1032 -60.97 -1.86 9.77
C LEU A 1032 -62.15 -0.96 10.16
N ASN A 1033 -61.85 0.30 10.42
CA ASN A 1033 -62.81 1.36 10.68
C ASN A 1033 -62.69 2.43 9.59
N PRO A 1034 -63.48 2.36 8.50
CA PRO A 1034 -63.38 3.30 7.39
C PRO A 1034 -63.58 4.79 7.75
N ALA A 1035 -64.07 5.10 8.95
CA ALA A 1035 -64.24 6.45 9.46
C ALA A 1035 -62.98 7.02 10.14
N GLU A 1036 -62.08 6.16 10.62
CA GLU A 1036 -60.89 6.55 11.40
C GLU A 1036 -59.58 6.09 10.72
N ASP A 1037 -59.60 4.93 10.06
CA ASP A 1037 -58.48 4.41 9.29
C ASP A 1037 -58.33 5.16 7.99
N LYS A 1038 -57.14 5.75 7.82
CA LYS A 1038 -56.83 6.56 6.65
C LYS A 1038 -56.68 5.70 5.41
N ILE A 1039 -57.13 6.27 4.29
CA ILE A 1039 -56.85 5.72 2.97
C ILE A 1039 -55.38 6.00 2.67
N ILE A 1040 -54.68 4.97 2.22
CA ILE A 1040 -53.33 5.07 1.68
C ILE A 1040 -53.47 5.48 0.22
N GLU A 1041 -53.11 6.71 -0.08
CA GLU A 1041 -52.92 7.19 -1.45
C GLU A 1041 -51.45 7.01 -1.80
N LEU A 1042 -51.18 6.22 -2.84
CA LEU A 1042 -49.86 6.03 -3.38
C LEU A 1042 -49.68 7.02 -4.52
N PHE A 1043 -48.61 7.79 -4.50
CA PHE A 1043 -48.32 8.77 -5.54
C PHE A 1043 -46.88 8.57 -5.97
N GLN A 1044 -46.70 8.45 -7.27
CA GLN A 1044 -45.35 8.41 -7.82
C GLN A 1044 -44.74 9.80 -7.68
N ASP A 1045 -43.66 9.90 -6.91
CA ASP A 1045 -42.91 11.14 -6.77
C ASP A 1045 -42.29 11.49 -8.13
N ALA A 1046 -42.60 12.68 -8.65
CA ALA A 1046 -42.24 13.08 -10.00
C ALA A 1046 -40.74 13.39 -10.17
N GLY A 1047 -39.97 13.47 -9.08
CA GLY A 1047 -38.54 13.73 -9.08
C GLY A 1047 -37.67 12.49 -8.86
N SER A 1048 -38.13 11.55 -8.03
CA SER A 1048 -37.40 10.33 -7.67
C SER A 1048 -37.92 9.06 -8.36
N GLY A 1049 -39.19 9.07 -8.81
CA GLY A 1049 -39.85 7.89 -9.37
C GLY A 1049 -40.28 6.86 -8.32
N ASP A 1050 -40.06 7.14 -7.02
CA ASP A 1050 -40.49 6.32 -5.89
C ASP A 1050 -42.01 6.41 -5.67
N ILE A 1051 -42.60 5.41 -4.98
CA ILE A 1051 -44.06 5.25 -4.75
C ILE A 1051 -44.47 5.73 -3.36
#